data_AF-A0A356FAD5-F1
#
_entry.id   AF-A0A356FAD5-F1
#
_cell.length_a   1.000
_cell.length_b   1.000
_cell.length_c   1.000
_cell.angle_alpha   90.00
_cell.angle_beta   90.00
_cell.angle_gamma   90.00
#
_symmetry.space_group_name_H-M   'P 1'
#
loop_
_entity.id
_entity.type
_entity.pdbx_description
1 polymer ?
#
loop_
_entity_poly.entity_id
_entity_poly.type
_entity_poly.pdbx_seq_one_letter_code
_entity_poly.pdbx_strand_id
1 'polypeptide(L)'
;MVSRGDTSLVDAYLGPVIRGYVDSIAEAAPSASLLLLTSAGGLCSPRLFRGKDAVLSGPAGGVVGSAHVAREAGCACAIAFDMGGTSTDVSRWDGGFEMEYEAVKAGVRIATPLLAIETVAAGGGSICGFDGEKLTVGPRSAGSVPGPACYGAGGELAITDLNFFLGRIPPDRFPFPLDGDAVNRRLDAMASSLRGRGYEKSLEEIAAGYLDIANQRMAAAIRRISLARGYDAREYPLVAFGGAGAQHACAVADELGIVKVLVPALAGVLSARGASQADVTRIVERPVLELVENISPPRLEELMSDLEEQARSELLLDGLGEDLLAAPRRAFDLRYSGQDSTIELEATLDNCREAFEKAHERRYGFTHPGRELELVTARVTCSAGIGEDWVEEGPAPPAATEAPGSRQAFFAGAWVDAAVLDEASLDQGAPVAGPAIIASAYHTIVVAPGWTAARHPSGHLVLERRDKPRTFSACDVEGEPDPVQLEIFHLHFASIAEEMGVALENSAVSTNVRERLDFSCAVFDSGGGLVANAPHIPVHLGAMGECVRQVSRRVSDLAPGDVIVTNDPFLGGSHLPDVTVVTPVFDAETAELLFYTASRAHHAEIGGRRPGSMSPDSKNLAEEGVLLRSFKVIEAGVPRFDELEKILLSGPWPSRCPRENLADIEAQVAANRAGARRLEELIAARGRATVLGYMGHIQ
;
A
#
# COMPACT_ATOMS: atom_id res chain seq x y z
N MET A 1 15.29 -12.65 -18.92
CA MET A 1 15.79 -11.85 -20.07
C MET A 1 14.91 -10.65 -20.37
N VAL A 2 13.58 -10.75 -20.26
CA VAL A 2 12.68 -9.64 -20.59
C VAL A 2 12.89 -8.42 -19.68
N SER A 3 12.93 -8.61 -18.35
CA SER A 3 13.18 -7.53 -17.38
C SER A 3 14.50 -6.77 -17.58
N ARG A 4 15.58 -7.48 -17.89
CA ARG A 4 16.88 -6.89 -18.27
C ARG A 4 16.82 -6.07 -19.56
N GLY A 5 16.06 -6.54 -20.55
CA GLY A 5 15.80 -5.81 -21.80
C GLY A 5 15.03 -4.52 -21.55
N ASP A 6 13.93 -4.59 -20.79
CA ASP A 6 13.11 -3.45 -20.39
C ASP A 6 13.94 -2.41 -19.63
N THR A 7 14.77 -2.85 -18.67
CA THR A 7 15.66 -1.96 -17.90
C THR A 7 16.69 -1.26 -18.78
N SER A 8 17.27 -2.00 -19.75
CA SER A 8 18.25 -1.44 -20.69
C SER A 8 17.62 -0.40 -21.62
N LEU A 9 16.35 -0.61 -22.00
CA LEU A 9 15.57 0.35 -22.78
C LEU A 9 15.29 1.63 -21.98
N VAL A 10 14.87 1.50 -20.71
CA VAL A 10 14.67 2.64 -19.80
C VAL A 10 15.94 3.46 -19.66
N ASP A 11 17.08 2.80 -19.43
CA ASP A 11 18.37 3.48 -19.27
C ASP A 11 18.80 4.20 -20.56
N ALA A 12 18.64 3.56 -21.72
CA ALA A 12 18.94 4.16 -23.01
C ALA A 12 18.03 5.36 -23.34
N TYR A 13 16.76 5.30 -22.94
CA TYR A 13 15.78 6.35 -23.16
C TYR A 13 16.03 7.58 -22.28
N LEU A 14 16.25 7.37 -20.97
CA LEU A 14 16.41 8.45 -20.00
C LEU A 14 17.83 9.03 -19.94
N GLY A 15 18.84 8.19 -20.21
CA GLY A 15 20.25 8.53 -20.03
C GLY A 15 20.70 9.83 -20.72
N PRO A 16 20.36 10.10 -21.99
CA PRO A 16 20.75 11.33 -22.67
C PRO A 16 20.18 12.61 -22.02
N VAL A 17 18.91 12.58 -21.61
CA VAL A 17 18.23 13.73 -21.00
C VAL A 17 18.82 14.02 -19.61
N ILE A 18 19.03 12.98 -18.81
CA ILE A 18 19.59 13.09 -17.47
C ILE A 18 21.04 13.59 -17.52
N ARG A 19 21.87 13.04 -18.42
CA ARG A 19 23.26 13.50 -18.58
C ARG A 19 23.33 14.99 -18.90
N GLY A 20 22.51 15.46 -19.85
CA GLY A 20 22.47 16.89 -20.19
C GLY A 20 22.09 17.78 -19.00
N TYR A 21 21.17 17.32 -18.14
CA TYR A 21 20.80 18.04 -16.92
C TYR A 21 21.93 18.05 -15.87
N VAL A 22 22.56 16.91 -15.65
CA VAL A 22 23.68 16.76 -14.70
C VAL A 22 24.89 17.59 -15.14
N ASP A 23 25.23 17.55 -16.43
CA ASP A 23 26.31 18.35 -17.01
C ASP A 23 26.05 19.85 -16.83
N SER A 24 24.81 20.30 -17.06
CA SER A 24 24.40 21.69 -16.80
C SER A 24 24.58 22.12 -15.34
N ILE A 25 24.29 21.24 -14.38
CA ILE A 25 24.50 21.55 -12.95
C ILE A 25 25.99 21.64 -12.64
N ALA A 26 26.78 20.69 -13.14
CA ALA A 26 28.22 20.67 -12.94
C ALA A 26 28.91 21.90 -13.55
N GLU A 27 28.46 22.36 -14.73
CA GLU A 27 28.94 23.59 -15.36
C GLU A 27 28.56 24.85 -14.57
N ALA A 28 27.36 24.88 -13.97
CA ALA A 28 26.89 26.01 -13.17
C ALA A 28 27.62 26.13 -11.81
N ALA A 29 28.14 25.03 -11.28
CA ALA A 29 28.84 24.99 -9.98
C ALA A 29 30.16 24.18 -10.05
N PRO A 30 31.16 24.64 -10.83
CA PRO A 30 32.36 23.85 -11.13
C PRO A 30 33.28 23.60 -9.93
N SER A 31 33.11 24.36 -8.85
CA SER A 31 33.87 24.22 -7.60
C SER A 31 33.16 23.33 -6.55
N ALA A 32 31.94 22.90 -6.81
CA ALA A 32 31.17 22.07 -5.87
C ALA A 32 31.39 20.58 -6.17
N SER A 33 31.44 19.76 -5.12
CA SER A 33 31.31 18.31 -5.27
C SER A 33 29.84 17.98 -5.54
N LEU A 34 29.54 17.39 -6.70
CA LEU A 34 28.19 16.99 -7.07
C LEU A 34 28.00 15.50 -6.78
N LEU A 35 27.02 15.20 -5.95
CA LEU A 35 26.51 13.85 -5.71
C LEU A 35 25.02 13.80 -6.07
N LEU A 36 24.58 12.67 -6.61
CA LEU A 36 23.23 12.45 -7.07
C LEU A 36 22.60 11.32 -6.27
N LEU A 37 21.37 11.54 -5.83
CA LEU A 37 20.60 10.51 -5.13
C LEU A 37 20.06 9.49 -6.13
N THR A 38 20.21 8.21 -5.79
CA THR A 38 19.71 7.08 -6.59
C THR A 38 18.38 6.55 -6.06
N SER A 39 17.67 5.78 -6.89
CA SER A 39 16.48 5.01 -6.50
C SER A 39 16.69 4.10 -5.30
N ALA A 40 17.93 3.68 -5.03
CA ALA A 40 18.30 2.84 -3.90
C ALA A 40 18.47 3.62 -2.58
N GLY A 41 18.27 4.94 -2.59
CA GLY A 41 18.41 5.80 -1.40
C GLY A 41 19.85 6.20 -1.08
N GLY A 42 20.84 5.74 -1.86
CA GLY A 42 22.24 6.13 -1.71
C GLY A 42 22.68 7.18 -2.72
N LEU A 43 23.73 7.92 -2.38
CA LEU A 43 24.36 8.90 -3.26
C LEU A 43 25.38 8.23 -4.22
N CYS A 44 25.57 8.82 -5.40
CA CYS A 44 26.64 8.47 -6.33
C CYS A 44 27.19 9.69 -7.07
N SER A 45 28.40 9.58 -7.63
CA SER A 45 28.91 10.63 -8.51
C SER A 45 28.17 10.67 -9.86
N PRO A 46 28.19 11.83 -10.55
CA PRO A 46 27.68 12.00 -11.91
C PRO A 46 28.14 10.94 -12.92
N ARG A 47 29.36 10.41 -12.74
CA ARG A 47 29.95 9.43 -13.66
C ARG A 47 29.27 8.06 -13.61
N LEU A 48 28.75 7.71 -12.42
CA LEU A 48 28.13 6.42 -12.16
C LEU A 48 26.60 6.47 -12.26
N PHE A 49 26.02 7.66 -12.23
CA PHE A 49 24.57 7.85 -12.31
C PHE A 49 24.02 7.48 -13.70
N ARG A 50 23.11 6.49 -13.74
CA ARG A 50 22.44 6.05 -14.95
C ARG A 50 20.96 6.46 -14.94
N GLY A 51 20.33 6.43 -16.10
CA GLY A 51 18.93 6.83 -16.23
C GLY A 51 17.99 5.91 -15.45
N LYS A 52 18.31 4.62 -15.36
CA LYS A 52 17.60 3.67 -14.50
C LYS A 52 17.65 4.03 -13.00
N ASP A 53 18.71 4.72 -12.55
CA ASP A 53 18.93 5.05 -11.13
C ASP A 53 18.22 6.34 -10.70
N ALA A 54 17.62 7.06 -11.65
CA ALA A 54 16.88 8.30 -11.38
C ALA A 54 15.40 8.05 -11.08
N VAL A 55 14.89 6.85 -11.34
CA VAL A 55 13.47 6.54 -11.21
C VAL A 55 13.07 6.56 -9.72
N LEU A 56 12.21 7.49 -9.32
CA LEU A 56 11.83 7.72 -7.93
C LEU A 56 13.00 8.12 -6.99
N SER A 57 14.08 8.73 -7.51
CA SER A 57 15.17 9.22 -6.66
C SER A 57 14.75 10.34 -5.71
N GLY A 58 13.78 11.18 -6.09
CA GLY A 58 13.20 12.19 -5.20
C GLY A 58 12.51 11.56 -3.98
N PRO A 59 11.48 10.71 -4.18
CA PRO A 59 10.84 9.96 -3.10
C PRO A 59 11.80 9.14 -2.25
N ALA A 60 12.86 8.56 -2.85
CA ALA A 60 13.93 7.87 -2.11
C ALA A 60 14.57 8.77 -1.04
N GLY A 61 14.76 10.07 -1.34
CA GLY A 61 15.25 11.04 -0.37
C GLY A 61 14.25 11.26 0.76
N GLY A 62 12.95 11.26 0.45
CA GLY A 62 11.88 11.30 1.43
C GLY A 62 11.92 10.10 2.38
N VAL A 63 12.18 8.88 1.86
CA VAL A 63 12.34 7.68 2.69
C VAL A 63 13.51 7.83 3.66
N VAL A 64 14.68 8.24 3.16
CA VAL A 64 15.88 8.47 4.00
C VAL A 64 15.60 9.51 5.09
N GLY A 65 15.03 10.65 4.70
CA GLY A 65 14.68 11.73 5.64
C GLY A 65 13.65 11.28 6.67
N SER A 66 12.63 10.52 6.27
CA SER A 66 11.60 10.01 7.19
C SER A 66 12.17 9.02 8.22
N ALA A 67 13.14 8.19 7.83
CA ALA A 67 13.83 7.29 8.74
C ALA A 67 14.70 8.07 9.74
N HIS A 68 15.31 9.18 9.33
CA HIS A 68 16.07 10.04 10.24
C HIS A 68 15.15 10.73 11.26
N VAL A 69 14.04 11.33 10.79
CA VAL A 69 13.00 11.95 11.64
C VAL A 69 12.46 10.96 12.67
N ALA A 70 12.17 9.72 12.25
CA ALA A 70 11.68 8.68 13.14
C ALA A 70 12.71 8.35 14.23
N ARG A 71 14.00 8.20 13.88
CA ARG A 71 15.08 7.96 14.84
C ARG A 71 15.25 9.12 15.83
N GLU A 72 15.26 10.37 15.34
CA GLU A 72 15.36 11.57 16.17
C GLU A 72 14.16 11.71 17.12
N ALA A 73 12.98 11.25 16.70
CA ALA A 73 11.79 11.16 17.53
C ALA A 73 11.75 9.93 18.46
N GLY A 74 12.82 9.13 18.51
CA GLY A 74 12.92 7.93 19.36
C GLY A 74 12.07 6.75 18.90
N CYS A 75 11.64 6.73 17.63
CA CYS A 75 10.86 5.64 17.04
C CYS A 75 11.81 4.64 16.35
N ALA A 76 11.58 3.34 16.57
CA ALA A 76 12.36 2.26 15.94
C ALA A 76 11.86 1.91 14.52
N CYS A 77 10.65 2.33 14.19
CA CYS A 77 9.98 2.08 12.93
C CYS A 77 9.07 3.25 12.55
N ALA A 78 8.72 3.36 11.27
CA ALA A 78 7.77 4.35 10.76
C ALA A 78 7.20 3.96 9.37
N ILE A 79 6.06 4.54 9.04
CA ILE A 79 5.52 4.58 7.67
C ILE A 79 5.72 6.01 7.15
N ALA A 80 6.44 6.17 6.05
CA ALA A 80 6.62 7.43 5.36
C ALA A 80 5.36 7.74 4.52
N PHE A 81 4.87 8.97 4.59
CA PHE A 81 3.71 9.47 3.85
C PHE A 81 4.06 10.81 3.21
N ASP A 82 4.59 10.77 1.98
CA ASP A 82 4.95 11.96 1.20
C ASP A 82 3.79 12.34 0.28
N MET A 83 3.03 13.38 0.60
CA MET A 83 1.96 13.85 -0.30
C MET A 83 2.34 15.20 -0.92
N GLY A 84 2.57 15.15 -2.23
CA GLY A 84 2.85 16.31 -3.07
C GLY A 84 1.62 16.84 -3.80
N GLY A 85 1.86 17.57 -4.90
CA GLY A 85 0.79 18.10 -5.76
C GLY A 85 0.20 17.07 -6.72
N THR A 86 0.88 15.96 -7.01
CA THR A 86 0.43 15.00 -8.04
C THR A 86 0.08 13.63 -7.48
N SER A 87 0.82 13.19 -6.47
CA SER A 87 0.79 11.84 -5.96
C SER A 87 1.15 11.81 -4.48
N THR A 88 0.97 10.64 -3.87
CA THR A 88 1.45 10.31 -2.54
C THR A 88 2.39 9.13 -2.64
N ASP A 89 3.59 9.23 -2.09
CA ASP A 89 4.55 8.14 -2.01
C ASP A 89 4.59 7.58 -0.59
N VAL A 90 4.45 6.25 -0.49
CA VAL A 90 4.42 5.51 0.77
C VAL A 90 5.59 4.55 0.83
N SER A 91 6.27 4.52 1.96
CA SER A 91 7.32 3.52 2.22
C SER A 91 7.35 3.16 3.71
N ARG A 92 8.10 2.11 4.02
CA ARG A 92 8.26 1.61 5.38
C ARG A 92 9.74 1.62 5.76
N TRP A 93 9.98 1.97 7.02
CA TRP A 93 11.28 1.79 7.66
C TRP A 93 11.09 1.06 8.99
N ASP A 94 11.84 -0.02 9.20
CA ASP A 94 11.80 -0.85 10.42
C ASP A 94 13.22 -1.31 10.76
N GLY A 95 14.00 -0.41 11.35
CA GLY A 95 15.45 -0.59 11.58
C GLY A 95 16.32 -0.49 10.32
N GLY A 96 15.86 -1.01 9.18
CA GLY A 96 16.52 -0.96 7.87
C GLY A 96 15.59 -0.51 6.75
N PHE A 97 16.18 -0.19 5.59
CA PHE A 97 15.42 0.15 4.39
C PHE A 97 14.99 -1.11 3.65
N GLU A 98 13.73 -1.13 3.21
CA GLU A 98 13.21 -2.23 2.39
C GLU A 98 13.54 -1.96 0.91
N MET A 99 14.09 -2.97 0.24
CA MET A 99 14.53 -2.90 -1.14
C MET A 99 13.68 -3.78 -2.05
N GLU A 100 13.47 -3.33 -3.28
CA GLU A 100 12.97 -4.13 -4.39
C GLU A 100 14.07 -4.23 -5.46
N TYR A 101 14.21 -5.41 -6.05
CA TYR A 101 15.22 -5.67 -7.09
C TYR A 101 14.60 -5.84 -8.48
N GLU A 102 13.28 -6.06 -8.52
CA GLU A 102 12.46 -5.98 -9.71
C GLU A 102 11.15 -5.29 -9.34
N ALA A 103 10.79 -4.24 -10.07
CA ALA A 103 9.54 -3.52 -9.87
C ALA A 103 8.94 -3.08 -11.21
N VAL A 104 7.63 -2.88 -11.23
CA VAL A 104 6.92 -2.27 -12.35
C VAL A 104 6.59 -0.84 -11.99
N LYS A 105 7.22 0.13 -12.64
CA LYS A 105 6.92 1.57 -12.44
C LYS A 105 6.37 2.14 -13.74
N ALA A 106 5.20 2.77 -13.66
CA ALA A 106 4.45 3.29 -14.82
C ALA A 106 4.27 2.26 -15.96
N GLY A 107 4.06 0.99 -15.62
CA GLY A 107 3.87 -0.10 -16.59
C GLY A 107 5.15 -0.67 -17.21
N VAL A 108 6.33 -0.20 -16.78
CA VAL A 108 7.62 -0.70 -17.27
C VAL A 108 8.34 -1.46 -16.16
N ARG A 109 8.85 -2.65 -16.48
CA ARG A 109 9.68 -3.44 -15.55
C ARG A 109 11.09 -2.86 -15.46
N ILE A 110 11.57 -2.71 -14.24
CA ILE A 110 12.91 -2.23 -13.92
C ILE A 110 13.53 -3.24 -12.95
N ALA A 111 14.63 -3.86 -13.37
CA ALA A 111 15.41 -4.83 -12.61
C ALA A 111 16.71 -4.17 -12.13
N THR A 112 16.59 -3.25 -11.18
CA THR A 112 17.68 -2.56 -10.50
C THR A 112 17.29 -2.39 -9.03
N PRO A 113 18.24 -2.37 -8.07
CA PRO A 113 17.92 -2.08 -6.69
C PRO A 113 17.23 -0.72 -6.55
N LEU A 114 16.08 -0.70 -5.90
CA LEU A 114 15.31 0.49 -5.59
C LEU A 114 14.65 0.36 -4.22
N LEU A 115 14.47 1.48 -3.51
CA LEU A 115 13.69 1.48 -2.28
C LEU A 115 12.25 1.09 -2.57
N ALA A 116 11.66 0.28 -1.70
CA ALA A 116 10.27 -0.16 -1.78
C ALA A 116 9.34 1.05 -1.53
N ILE A 117 9.03 1.75 -2.62
CA ILE A 117 8.18 2.94 -2.63
C ILE A 117 6.96 2.66 -3.49
N GLU A 118 5.80 2.85 -2.90
CA GLU A 118 4.50 2.68 -3.53
C GLU A 118 3.86 4.04 -3.75
N THR A 119 3.55 4.35 -5.00
CA THR A 119 2.93 5.62 -5.38
C THR A 119 1.42 5.45 -5.49
N VAL A 120 0.69 6.22 -4.71
CA VAL A 120 -0.76 6.37 -4.76
C VAL A 120 -1.11 7.58 -5.62
N ALA A 121 -2.07 7.42 -6.54
CA ALA A 121 -2.53 8.48 -7.44
C ALA A 121 -3.48 9.48 -6.76
N ALA A 122 -3.06 9.98 -5.59
CA ALA A 122 -3.75 10.99 -4.79
C ALA A 122 -2.73 12.02 -4.31
N GLY A 123 -2.89 13.29 -4.68
CA GLY A 123 -2.06 14.42 -4.26
C GLY A 123 -2.89 15.71 -4.26
N GLY A 124 -2.33 16.84 -3.83
CA GLY A 124 -3.10 18.10 -3.72
C GLY A 124 -3.78 18.54 -5.03
N GLY A 125 -3.18 18.22 -6.17
CA GLY A 125 -3.72 18.50 -7.51
C GLY A 125 -4.59 17.39 -8.09
N SER A 126 -4.90 16.30 -7.37
CA SER A 126 -5.79 15.25 -7.87
C SER A 126 -7.17 15.82 -8.18
N ILE A 127 -7.61 15.62 -9.42
CA ILE A 127 -8.82 16.24 -9.96
C ILE A 127 -10.06 15.55 -9.37
N CYS A 128 -11.00 16.36 -8.88
CA CYS A 128 -12.29 15.94 -8.33
C CYS A 128 -13.36 16.02 -9.43
N GLY A 129 -14.02 14.91 -9.71
CA GLY A 129 -14.97 14.75 -10.81
C GLY A 129 -16.23 14.00 -10.43
N PHE A 130 -17.16 13.92 -11.38
CA PHE A 130 -18.37 13.09 -11.32
C PHE A 130 -18.61 12.53 -12.72
N ASP A 131 -18.70 11.21 -12.85
CA ASP A 131 -18.84 10.53 -14.15
C ASP A 131 -20.30 10.29 -14.58
N GLY A 132 -21.26 10.72 -13.74
CA GLY A 132 -22.69 10.50 -13.92
C GLY A 132 -23.26 9.45 -12.97
N GLU A 133 -22.40 8.60 -12.40
CA GLU A 133 -22.78 7.56 -11.44
C GLU A 133 -22.09 7.79 -10.10
N LYS A 134 -20.79 8.08 -10.09
CA LYS A 134 -19.98 8.23 -8.88
C LYS A 134 -19.06 9.43 -8.86
N LEU A 135 -18.74 9.87 -7.65
CA LEU A 135 -17.72 10.87 -7.39
C LEU A 135 -16.33 10.25 -7.59
N THR A 136 -15.41 11.00 -8.18
CA THR A 136 -14.05 10.52 -8.48
C THR A 136 -12.99 11.52 -8.02
N VAL A 137 -11.84 11.02 -7.54
CA VAL A 137 -10.69 11.84 -7.15
C VAL A 137 -9.41 11.26 -7.75
N GLY A 138 -8.83 11.91 -8.75
CA GLY A 138 -7.75 11.34 -9.55
C GLY A 138 -8.23 10.20 -10.47
N PRO A 139 -7.32 9.48 -11.16
CA PRO A 139 -5.86 9.57 -11.06
C PRO A 139 -5.27 10.77 -11.82
N ARG A 140 -6.07 11.50 -12.61
CA ARG A 140 -5.60 12.73 -13.26
C ARG A 140 -5.25 13.79 -12.22
N SER A 141 -4.17 14.52 -12.47
CA SER A 141 -3.73 15.65 -11.65
C SER A 141 -3.73 16.93 -12.47
N ALA A 142 -4.07 18.04 -11.83
CA ALA A 142 -3.94 19.39 -12.38
C ALA A 142 -2.47 19.89 -12.39
N GLY A 143 -1.55 19.15 -11.75
CA GLY A 143 -0.13 19.49 -11.68
C GLY A 143 0.11 20.83 -10.99
N SER A 144 1.15 21.56 -11.43
CA SER A 144 1.43 22.93 -11.00
C SER A 144 0.96 23.98 -12.02
N VAL A 145 0.83 23.61 -13.29
CA VAL A 145 0.33 24.47 -14.38
C VAL A 145 -0.62 23.63 -15.27
N PRO A 146 -1.92 23.97 -15.36
CA PRO A 146 -2.56 25.15 -14.77
C PRO A 146 -2.71 25.07 -13.24
N GLY A 147 -2.49 23.90 -12.62
CA GLY A 147 -2.66 23.70 -11.18
C GLY A 147 -4.12 23.63 -10.73
N PRO A 148 -4.38 23.46 -9.43
CA PRO A 148 -5.71 23.58 -8.83
C PRO A 148 -6.43 24.87 -9.23
N ALA A 149 -7.76 24.87 -9.21
CA ALA A 149 -8.56 26.04 -9.61
C ALA A 149 -8.20 27.30 -8.82
N CYS A 150 -7.87 27.15 -7.54
CA CYS A 150 -7.47 28.21 -6.62
C CYS A 150 -6.16 28.89 -7.01
N TYR A 151 -5.36 28.32 -7.93
CA TYR A 151 -4.17 28.98 -8.45
C TYR A 151 -4.50 30.06 -9.49
N GLY A 152 -5.76 30.14 -9.96
CA GLY A 152 -6.22 31.19 -10.86
C GLY A 152 -5.76 31.06 -12.33
N ALA A 153 -5.04 29.99 -12.68
CA ALA A 153 -4.54 29.76 -14.04
C ALA A 153 -5.44 28.85 -14.91
N GLY A 154 -6.72 28.73 -14.55
CA GLY A 154 -7.72 27.98 -15.34
C GLY A 154 -7.85 26.50 -14.99
N GLY A 155 -7.31 26.07 -13.85
CA GLY A 155 -7.37 24.70 -13.33
C GLY A 155 -8.76 24.08 -13.20
N GLU A 156 -8.81 22.75 -13.16
CA GLU A 156 -9.97 21.96 -12.74
C GLU A 156 -10.06 21.92 -11.20
N LEU A 157 -11.20 21.48 -10.65
CA LEU A 157 -11.38 21.30 -9.21
C LEU A 157 -10.45 20.20 -8.70
N ALA A 158 -9.64 20.47 -7.68
CA ALA A 158 -8.67 19.54 -7.10
C ALA A 158 -8.67 19.56 -5.56
N ILE A 159 -7.99 18.60 -4.94
CA ILE A 159 -7.93 18.45 -3.47
C ILE A 159 -7.51 19.74 -2.74
N THR A 160 -6.50 20.46 -3.24
CA THR A 160 -6.04 21.73 -2.67
C THR A 160 -7.16 22.78 -2.65
N ASP A 161 -8.01 22.81 -3.68
CA ASP A 161 -9.16 23.72 -3.75
C ASP A 161 -10.14 23.45 -2.60
N LEU A 162 -10.35 22.18 -2.27
CA LEU A 162 -11.26 21.76 -1.21
C LEU A 162 -10.72 22.13 0.17
N ASN A 163 -9.43 21.88 0.42
CA ASN A 163 -8.79 22.30 1.67
C ASN A 163 -8.79 23.83 1.80
N PHE A 164 -8.62 24.56 0.70
CA PHE A 164 -8.73 26.02 0.70
C PHE A 164 -10.17 26.48 0.98
N PHE A 165 -11.16 25.95 0.26
CA PHE A 165 -12.58 26.27 0.42
C PHE A 165 -13.09 25.98 1.83
N LEU A 166 -12.72 24.84 2.42
CA LEU A 166 -13.12 24.43 3.77
C LEU A 166 -12.32 25.14 4.88
N GLY A 167 -11.53 26.16 4.53
CA GLY A 167 -10.81 26.99 5.49
C GLY A 167 -9.60 26.32 6.13
N ARG A 168 -9.08 25.23 5.56
CA ARG A 168 -7.92 24.47 6.09
C ARG A 168 -6.57 25.02 5.62
N ILE A 169 -6.53 25.77 4.51
CA ILE A 169 -5.32 26.45 3.99
C ILE A 169 -5.44 27.96 4.21
N PRO A 170 -4.58 28.60 5.05
CA PRO A 170 -4.55 30.05 5.25
C PRO A 170 -4.06 30.77 3.98
N PRO A 171 -4.90 31.60 3.31
CA PRO A 171 -4.52 32.25 2.05
C PRO A 171 -3.38 33.25 2.23
N ASP A 172 -3.30 33.91 3.38
CA ASP A 172 -2.24 34.85 3.77
C ASP A 172 -0.88 34.16 4.00
N ARG A 173 -0.88 32.84 4.21
CA ARG A 173 0.30 32.01 4.39
C ARG A 173 0.66 31.19 3.15
N PHE A 174 -0.11 31.33 2.06
CA PHE A 174 0.21 30.68 0.81
C PHE A 174 1.25 31.51 0.03
N PRO A 175 2.18 30.89 -0.74
CA PRO A 175 3.26 31.63 -1.41
C PRO A 175 2.80 32.68 -2.44
N PHE A 176 1.54 32.61 -2.87
CA PHE A 176 0.91 33.54 -3.80
C PHE A 176 -0.60 33.64 -3.53
N PRO A 177 -1.27 34.71 -4.00
CA PRO A 177 -2.71 34.89 -3.79
C PRO A 177 -3.53 33.74 -4.40
N LEU A 178 -4.51 33.25 -3.64
CA LEU A 178 -5.44 32.21 -4.07
C LEU A 178 -6.77 32.80 -4.57
N ASP A 179 -7.35 32.20 -5.62
CA ASP A 179 -8.61 32.61 -6.23
C ASP A 179 -9.79 31.77 -5.69
N GLY A 180 -10.49 32.32 -4.69
CA GLY A 180 -11.69 31.69 -4.11
C GLY A 180 -12.88 31.65 -5.07
N ASP A 181 -13.03 32.64 -5.95
CA ASP A 181 -14.15 32.68 -6.90
C ASP A 181 -14.01 31.58 -7.96
N ALA A 182 -12.79 31.25 -8.36
CA ALA A 182 -12.53 30.10 -9.22
C ALA A 182 -12.99 28.79 -8.58
N VAL A 183 -12.69 28.57 -7.30
CA VAL A 183 -13.12 27.37 -6.58
C VAL A 183 -14.64 27.30 -6.46
N ASN A 184 -15.28 28.40 -6.06
CA ASN A 184 -16.74 28.49 -5.93
C ASN A 184 -17.44 28.13 -7.25
N ARG A 185 -16.99 28.70 -8.39
CA ARG A 185 -17.54 28.36 -9.71
C ARG A 185 -17.42 26.87 -10.05
N ARG A 186 -16.31 26.23 -9.68
CA ARG A 186 -16.09 24.80 -9.95
C ARG A 186 -16.97 23.91 -9.05
N LEU A 187 -17.11 24.26 -7.77
CA LEU A 187 -17.99 23.57 -6.84
C LEU A 187 -19.47 23.73 -7.22
N ASP A 188 -19.90 24.94 -7.63
CA ASP A 188 -21.26 25.19 -8.10
C ASP A 188 -21.63 24.36 -9.34
N ALA A 189 -20.67 24.23 -10.27
CA ALA A 189 -20.84 23.37 -11.43
C ALA A 189 -20.99 21.90 -11.03
N MET A 190 -20.19 21.43 -10.07
CA MET A 190 -20.28 20.07 -9.54
C MET A 190 -21.61 19.81 -8.84
N ALA A 191 -22.03 20.72 -7.95
CA ALA A 191 -23.31 20.65 -7.26
C ALA A 191 -24.49 20.64 -8.24
N SER A 192 -24.38 21.38 -9.36
CA SER A 192 -25.39 21.37 -10.41
C SER A 192 -25.47 20.02 -11.13
N SER A 193 -24.33 19.38 -11.40
CA SER A 193 -24.29 18.03 -11.98
C SER A 193 -24.92 16.97 -11.07
N LEU A 194 -24.66 17.06 -9.76
CA LEU A 194 -25.24 16.17 -8.76
C LEU A 194 -26.75 16.37 -8.62
N ARG A 195 -27.23 17.62 -8.57
CA ARG A 195 -28.67 17.93 -8.59
C ARG A 195 -29.37 17.38 -9.83
N GLY A 196 -28.69 17.39 -10.98
CA GLY A 196 -29.20 16.79 -12.22
C GLY A 196 -29.49 15.28 -12.12
N ARG A 197 -28.92 14.60 -11.12
CA ARG A 197 -29.15 13.18 -10.81
C ARG A 197 -30.03 12.94 -9.57
N GLY A 198 -30.60 14.01 -9.00
CA GLY A 198 -31.47 13.94 -7.82
C GLY A 198 -30.75 14.18 -6.49
N TYR A 199 -29.43 14.33 -6.48
CA TYR A 199 -28.67 14.53 -5.25
C TYR A 199 -28.67 16.00 -4.81
N GLU A 200 -29.28 16.28 -3.66
CA GLU A 200 -29.23 17.60 -3.02
C GLU A 200 -28.16 17.62 -1.92
N LYS A 201 -27.03 18.29 -2.19
CA LYS A 201 -25.91 18.46 -1.25
C LYS A 201 -25.43 19.90 -1.24
N SER A 202 -25.05 20.38 -0.06
CA SER A 202 -24.34 21.67 0.09
C SER A 202 -22.93 21.60 -0.51
N LEU A 203 -22.34 22.77 -0.79
CA LEU A 203 -20.98 22.83 -1.33
C LEU A 203 -19.96 22.29 -0.32
N GLU A 204 -20.17 22.54 0.96
CA GLU A 204 -19.36 22.05 2.06
C GLU A 204 -19.39 20.53 2.17
N GLU A 205 -20.57 19.92 2.04
CA GLU A 205 -20.70 18.46 2.03
C GLU A 205 -20.00 17.83 0.81
N ILE A 206 -20.13 18.44 -0.38
CA ILE A 206 -19.45 17.97 -1.59
C ILE A 206 -17.93 18.05 -1.40
N ALA A 207 -17.43 19.19 -0.92
CA ALA A 207 -16.01 19.39 -0.71
C ALA A 207 -15.43 18.47 0.38
N ALA A 208 -16.13 18.33 1.52
CA ALA A 208 -15.73 17.42 2.58
C ALA A 208 -15.74 15.96 2.09
N GLY A 209 -16.77 15.57 1.33
CA GLY A 209 -16.90 14.23 0.77
C GLY A 209 -15.77 13.84 -0.18
N TYR A 210 -15.32 14.75 -1.04
CA TYR A 210 -14.15 14.51 -1.88
C TYR A 210 -12.85 14.33 -1.07
N LEU A 211 -12.67 15.08 0.03
CA LEU A 211 -11.53 14.87 0.93
C LEU A 211 -11.61 13.50 1.61
N ASP A 212 -12.80 13.07 2.04
CA ASP A 212 -13.01 11.75 2.63
C ASP A 212 -12.69 10.63 1.64
N ILE A 213 -13.14 10.76 0.38
CA ILE A 213 -12.80 9.82 -0.71
C ILE A 213 -11.27 9.77 -0.93
N ALA A 214 -10.60 10.92 -0.95
CA ALA A 214 -9.15 10.98 -1.11
C ALA A 214 -8.40 10.30 0.04
N ASN A 215 -8.80 10.60 1.29
CA ASN A 215 -8.22 10.01 2.49
C ASN A 215 -8.42 8.49 2.51
N GLN A 216 -9.61 8.03 2.16
CA GLN A 216 -9.92 6.60 2.09
C GLN A 216 -9.08 5.87 1.05
N ARG A 217 -8.86 6.47 -0.13
CA ARG A 217 -7.97 5.92 -1.16
C ARG A 217 -6.53 5.78 -0.67
N MET A 218 -6.00 6.81 -0.01
CA MET A 218 -4.65 6.78 0.55
C MET A 218 -4.52 5.74 1.67
N ALA A 219 -5.49 5.68 2.59
CA ALA A 219 -5.50 4.71 3.68
C ALA A 219 -5.64 3.26 3.18
N ALA A 220 -6.51 3.00 2.19
CA ALA A 220 -6.65 1.69 1.58
C ALA A 220 -5.34 1.21 0.94
N ALA A 221 -4.65 2.10 0.22
CA ALA A 221 -3.36 1.80 -0.39
C ALA A 221 -2.30 1.44 0.67
N ILE A 222 -2.15 2.25 1.73
CA ILE A 222 -1.23 1.96 2.83
C ILE A 222 -1.54 0.59 3.46
N ARG A 223 -2.82 0.32 3.73
CA ARG A 223 -3.26 -0.95 4.34
C ARG A 223 -2.95 -2.16 3.46
N ARG A 224 -3.21 -2.06 2.15
CA ARG A 224 -2.86 -3.10 1.17
C ARG A 224 -1.36 -3.40 1.21
N ILE A 225 -0.51 -2.37 1.23
CA ILE A 225 0.95 -2.52 1.31
C ILE A 225 1.34 -3.19 2.62
N SER A 226 0.76 -2.77 3.74
CA SER A 226 1.04 -3.35 5.06
C SER A 226 0.70 -4.82 5.14
N LEU A 227 -0.48 -5.22 4.62
CA LEU A 227 -0.90 -6.61 4.57
C LEU A 227 -0.03 -7.45 3.62
N ALA A 228 0.32 -6.91 2.45
CA ALA A 228 1.16 -7.62 1.48
C ALA A 228 2.55 -7.93 2.04
N ARG A 229 3.07 -7.06 2.92
CA ARG A 229 4.37 -7.22 3.58
C ARG A 229 4.27 -7.84 4.98
N GLY A 230 3.08 -8.21 5.45
CA GLY A 230 2.87 -8.92 6.71
C GLY A 230 3.10 -8.08 7.99
N TYR A 231 2.76 -6.79 7.97
CA TYR A 231 2.84 -5.93 9.17
C TYR A 231 1.55 -5.18 9.46
N ASP A 232 1.33 -4.82 10.72
CA ASP A 232 0.17 -4.03 11.15
C ASP A 232 0.51 -2.54 11.14
N ALA A 233 -0.15 -1.75 10.27
CA ALA A 233 0.08 -0.31 10.16
C ALA A 233 -0.14 0.44 11.49
N ARG A 234 -1.00 -0.07 12.39
CA ARG A 234 -1.34 0.56 13.67
C ARG A 234 -0.15 0.63 14.64
N GLU A 235 0.85 -0.23 14.44
CA GLU A 235 2.07 -0.28 15.26
C GLU A 235 3.12 0.77 14.84
N TYR A 236 2.89 1.46 13.71
CA TYR A 236 3.86 2.37 13.11
C TYR A 236 3.38 3.82 13.25
N PRO A 237 4.23 4.75 13.69
CA PRO A 237 3.95 6.17 13.52
C PRO A 237 3.97 6.54 12.04
N LEU A 238 3.05 7.43 11.64
CA LEU A 238 3.01 7.97 10.28
C LEU A 238 3.90 9.21 10.21
N VAL A 239 4.96 9.20 9.40
CA VAL A 239 5.77 10.40 9.13
C VAL A 239 5.15 11.12 7.93
N ALA A 240 4.42 12.20 8.19
CA ALA A 240 3.70 12.94 7.17
C ALA A 240 4.52 14.13 6.67
N PHE A 241 4.84 14.13 5.39
CA PHE A 241 5.63 15.18 4.74
C PHE A 241 5.16 15.42 3.30
N GLY A 242 5.90 16.27 2.57
CA GLY A 242 5.41 16.90 1.37
C GLY A 242 4.51 18.09 1.69
N GLY A 243 4.19 18.90 0.67
CA GLY A 243 3.44 20.14 0.87
C GLY A 243 1.99 19.93 1.32
N ALA A 244 1.40 18.77 1.03
CA ALA A 244 0.01 18.44 1.34
C ALA A 244 -0.15 17.33 2.40
N GLY A 245 0.91 16.59 2.76
CA GLY A 245 0.79 15.41 3.64
C GLY A 245 0.18 15.73 5.00
N ALA A 246 0.71 16.77 5.66
CA ALA A 246 0.23 17.18 6.98
C ALA A 246 -1.22 17.75 6.99
N GLN A 247 -1.80 18.04 5.82
CA GLN A 247 -3.21 18.46 5.70
C GLN A 247 -4.17 17.27 5.82
N HIS A 248 -3.69 16.06 5.47
CA HIS A 248 -4.49 14.83 5.41
C HIS A 248 -4.09 13.80 6.48
N ALA A 249 -2.94 13.98 7.13
CA ALA A 249 -2.33 12.98 8.00
C ALA A 249 -3.24 12.48 9.13
N CYS A 250 -3.96 13.36 9.84
CA CYS A 250 -4.89 12.94 10.90
C CYS A 250 -6.01 12.03 10.37
N ALA A 251 -6.60 12.38 9.23
CA ALA A 251 -7.71 11.61 8.66
C ALA A 251 -7.23 10.24 8.13
N VAL A 252 -6.08 10.22 7.45
CA VAL A 252 -5.46 8.96 7.00
C VAL A 252 -5.06 8.09 8.20
N ALA A 253 -4.51 8.68 9.26
CA ALA A 253 -4.16 7.97 10.48
C ALA A 253 -5.38 7.41 11.21
N ASP A 254 -6.48 8.18 11.32
CA ASP A 254 -7.74 7.72 11.91
C ASP A 254 -8.31 6.51 11.14
N GLU A 255 -8.32 6.55 9.80
CA GLU A 255 -8.78 5.42 8.97
C GLU A 255 -7.86 4.19 9.14
N LEU A 256 -6.55 4.37 9.27
CA LEU A 256 -5.60 3.28 9.51
C LEU A 256 -5.59 2.76 10.95
N GLY A 257 -6.16 3.51 11.90
CA GLY A 257 -6.04 3.23 13.34
C GLY A 257 -4.68 3.58 13.93
N ILE A 258 -3.91 4.44 13.25
CA ILE A 258 -2.62 4.96 13.72
C ILE A 258 -2.88 6.08 14.73
N VAL A 259 -2.23 6.02 15.89
CA VAL A 259 -2.46 6.97 16.99
C VAL A 259 -1.41 8.07 17.09
N LYS A 260 -0.31 7.96 16.33
CA LYS A 260 0.83 8.88 16.36
C LYS A 260 1.26 9.26 14.94
N VAL A 261 1.34 10.55 14.67
CA VAL A 261 1.85 11.12 13.42
C VAL A 261 3.03 12.02 13.75
N LEU A 262 4.11 11.90 13.00
CA LEU A 262 5.28 12.77 13.05
C LEU A 262 5.22 13.73 11.86
N VAL A 263 5.28 15.03 12.11
CA VAL A 263 5.40 16.05 11.06
C VAL A 263 6.78 16.70 11.19
N PRO A 264 7.70 16.45 10.24
CA PRO A 264 9.02 17.06 10.27
C PRO A 264 8.95 18.58 10.17
N ALA A 265 9.85 19.30 10.84
CA ALA A 265 9.94 20.76 10.74
C ALA A 265 10.15 21.25 9.28
N LEU A 266 10.88 20.45 8.49
CA LEU A 266 11.11 20.69 7.06
C LEU A 266 10.21 19.81 6.18
N ALA A 267 8.97 19.49 6.61
CA ALA A 267 8.08 18.57 5.91
C ALA A 267 7.93 18.85 4.40
N GLY A 268 7.76 20.11 4.01
CA GLY A 268 7.62 20.51 2.59
C GLY A 268 8.87 20.29 1.73
N VAL A 269 10.04 20.08 2.33
CA VAL A 269 11.33 19.88 1.63
C VAL A 269 12.11 18.66 2.17
N LEU A 270 11.42 17.74 2.86
CA LEU A 270 12.07 16.61 3.54
C LEU A 270 12.89 15.75 2.58
N SER A 271 12.42 15.56 1.34
CA SER A 271 13.13 14.74 0.35
C SER A 271 14.51 15.32 -0.01
N ALA A 272 14.63 16.65 -0.04
CA ALA A 272 15.93 17.31 -0.22
C ALA A 272 16.81 17.18 1.03
N ARG A 273 16.22 17.30 2.23
CA ARG A 273 16.93 17.08 3.49
C ARG A 273 17.43 15.64 3.61
N GLY A 274 16.61 14.65 3.26
CA GLY A 274 17.02 13.24 3.28
C GLY A 274 18.09 12.93 2.24
N ALA A 275 18.07 13.58 1.07
CA ALA A 275 19.18 13.48 0.11
C ALA A 275 20.51 13.99 0.71
N SER A 276 20.47 15.06 1.52
CA SER A 276 21.66 15.55 2.23
C SER A 276 22.09 14.70 3.43
N GLN A 277 21.26 13.73 3.84
CA GLN A 277 21.54 12.79 4.94
C GLN A 277 21.85 11.38 4.45
N ALA A 278 21.84 11.17 3.12
CA ALA A 278 22.07 9.87 2.52
C ALA A 278 23.57 9.55 2.42
N ASP A 279 23.92 8.28 2.67
CA ASP A 279 25.27 7.79 2.48
C ASP A 279 25.58 7.57 1.00
N VAL A 280 26.86 7.70 0.63
CA VAL A 280 27.32 7.20 -0.67
C VAL A 280 27.36 5.69 -0.61
N THR A 281 26.60 5.02 -1.47
CA THR A 281 26.37 3.56 -1.37
C THR A 281 26.67 2.85 -2.68
N ARG A 282 27.36 1.72 -2.64
CA ARG A 282 27.57 0.82 -3.79
C ARG A 282 27.04 -0.56 -3.47
N ILE A 283 26.19 -1.06 -4.39
CA ILE A 283 25.62 -2.40 -4.34
C ILE A 283 26.23 -3.19 -5.49
N VAL A 284 26.95 -4.27 -5.17
CA VAL A 284 27.52 -5.20 -6.14
C VAL A 284 26.95 -6.58 -5.87
N GLU A 285 26.50 -7.26 -6.93
CA GLU A 285 25.84 -8.56 -6.83
C GLU A 285 26.30 -9.53 -7.92
N ARG A 286 26.20 -10.83 -7.62
CA ARG A 286 26.48 -11.90 -8.58
C ARG A 286 25.46 -13.03 -8.44
N PRO A 287 24.87 -13.53 -9.55
CA PRO A 287 24.02 -14.71 -9.51
C PRO A 287 24.85 -15.95 -9.19
N VAL A 288 24.31 -16.82 -8.34
CA VAL A 288 24.90 -18.11 -7.95
C VAL A 288 24.06 -19.25 -8.50
N LEU A 289 22.74 -19.24 -8.23
CA LEU A 289 21.75 -20.23 -8.72
C LEU A 289 22.14 -21.69 -8.40
N GLU A 290 22.52 -21.95 -7.15
CA GLU A 290 22.91 -23.29 -6.68
C GLU A 290 22.15 -23.64 -5.38
N LEU A 291 21.92 -24.94 -5.15
CA LEU A 291 21.44 -25.42 -3.85
C LEU A 291 22.45 -25.05 -2.76
N VAL A 292 21.96 -24.57 -1.61
CA VAL A 292 22.80 -24.17 -0.46
C VAL A 292 23.75 -25.29 -0.06
N GLU A 293 23.27 -26.54 -0.07
CA GLU A 293 24.02 -27.73 0.29
C GLU A 293 25.21 -28.03 -0.67
N ASN A 294 25.19 -27.47 -1.88
CA ASN A 294 26.27 -27.64 -2.88
C ASN A 294 27.35 -26.53 -2.80
N ILE A 295 27.14 -25.50 -1.99
CA ILE A 295 28.04 -24.35 -1.90
C ILE A 295 29.06 -24.60 -0.78
N SER A 296 30.35 -24.59 -1.12
CA SER A 296 31.40 -24.70 -0.10
C SER A 296 31.65 -23.35 0.60
N PRO A 297 31.81 -23.32 1.94
CA PRO A 297 32.08 -22.07 2.66
C PRO A 297 33.29 -21.26 2.15
N PRO A 298 34.44 -21.88 1.78
CA PRO A 298 35.57 -21.12 1.24
C PRO A 298 35.26 -20.43 -0.10
N ARG A 299 34.51 -21.10 -0.99
CA ARG A 299 34.11 -20.53 -2.28
C ARG A 299 33.18 -19.34 -2.11
N LEU A 300 32.26 -19.42 -1.16
CA LEU A 300 31.36 -18.31 -0.87
C LEU A 300 32.12 -17.13 -0.26
N GLU A 301 33.05 -17.39 0.66
CA GLU A 301 33.85 -16.32 1.27
C GLU A 301 34.74 -15.61 0.25
N GLU A 302 35.34 -16.34 -0.69
CA GLU A 302 36.09 -15.77 -1.82
C GLU A 302 35.17 -14.88 -2.68
N LEU A 303 33.99 -15.36 -3.04
CA LEU A 303 33.00 -14.56 -3.78
C LEU A 303 32.60 -13.28 -3.03
N MET A 304 32.32 -13.38 -1.73
CA MET A 304 31.91 -12.22 -0.93
C MET A 304 33.05 -11.20 -0.77
N SER A 305 34.30 -11.67 -0.66
CA SER A 305 35.48 -10.81 -0.60
C SER A 305 35.70 -10.08 -1.93
N ASP A 306 35.56 -10.77 -3.07
CA ASP A 306 35.66 -10.16 -4.40
C ASP A 306 34.61 -9.04 -4.60
N LEU A 307 33.35 -9.31 -4.19
CA LEU A 307 32.26 -8.34 -4.29
C LEU A 307 32.50 -7.13 -3.38
N GLU A 308 33.03 -7.36 -2.18
CA GLU A 308 33.40 -6.30 -1.24
C GLU A 308 34.54 -5.43 -1.79
N GLU A 309 35.61 -6.02 -2.31
CA GLU A 309 36.73 -5.28 -2.89
C GLU A 309 36.28 -4.44 -4.08
N GLN A 310 35.41 -5.00 -4.93
CA GLN A 310 34.81 -4.25 -6.04
C GLN A 310 34.00 -3.05 -5.54
N ALA A 311 33.07 -3.26 -4.59
CA ALA A 311 32.21 -2.20 -4.06
C ALA A 311 33.02 -1.09 -3.38
N ARG A 312 34.06 -1.45 -2.61
CA ARG A 312 34.93 -0.47 -1.93
C ARG A 312 35.77 0.31 -2.94
N SER A 313 36.33 -0.34 -3.95
CA SER A 313 37.09 0.33 -5.01
C SER A 313 36.23 1.36 -5.76
N GLU A 314 34.96 1.03 -6.03
CA GLU A 314 34.03 1.96 -6.67
C GLU A 314 33.69 3.18 -5.79
N LEU A 315 33.56 3.01 -4.46
CA LEU A 315 33.35 4.12 -3.52
C LEU A 315 34.55 5.06 -3.44
N LEU A 316 35.77 4.51 -3.43
CA LEU A 316 37.00 5.31 -3.39
C LEU A 316 37.17 6.17 -4.66
N LEU A 317 36.65 5.71 -5.80
CA LEU A 317 36.62 6.51 -7.03
C LEU A 317 35.72 7.75 -6.95
N ASP A 318 34.76 7.78 -6.02
CA ASP A 318 33.95 8.98 -5.72
C ASP A 318 34.69 9.99 -4.83
N GLY A 319 35.96 9.74 -4.50
CA GLY A 319 36.82 10.67 -3.75
C GLY A 319 36.63 10.60 -2.24
N LEU A 320 36.03 9.53 -1.73
CA LEU A 320 35.84 9.29 -0.30
C LEU A 320 37.10 8.66 0.31
N GLY A 321 37.42 9.06 1.55
CA GLY A 321 38.50 8.46 2.32
C GLY A 321 38.11 7.08 2.87
N GLU A 322 39.08 6.19 3.05
CA GLU A 322 38.85 4.87 3.65
C GLU A 322 38.31 4.94 5.08
N ASP A 323 38.60 6.03 5.79
CA ASP A 323 38.16 6.32 7.15
C ASP A 323 36.66 6.58 7.29
N LEU A 324 35.97 6.90 6.19
CA LEU A 324 34.53 7.14 6.15
C LEU A 324 33.72 5.89 5.79
N LEU A 325 34.37 4.77 5.46
CA LEU A 325 33.71 3.53 5.07
C LEU A 325 33.06 2.84 6.28
N ALA A 326 31.76 2.55 6.15
CA ALA A 326 31.05 1.69 7.08
C ALA A 326 31.42 0.22 6.87
N ALA A 327 31.02 -0.63 7.83
CA ALA A 327 31.15 -2.07 7.67
C ALA A 327 30.30 -2.57 6.48
N PRO A 328 30.86 -3.44 5.62
CA PRO A 328 30.13 -3.97 4.47
C PRO A 328 28.96 -4.85 4.92
N ARG A 329 27.81 -4.66 4.29
CA ARG A 329 26.62 -5.48 4.47
C ARG A 329 26.63 -6.63 3.46
N ARG A 330 26.60 -7.86 3.96
CA ARG A 330 26.66 -9.10 3.18
C ARG A 330 25.31 -9.80 3.23
N ALA A 331 24.68 -10.01 2.08
CA ALA A 331 23.34 -10.60 2.00
C ALA A 331 23.19 -11.65 0.88
N PHE A 332 22.23 -12.55 1.05
CA PHE A 332 21.87 -13.59 0.09
C PHE A 332 20.39 -13.52 -0.27
N ASP A 333 20.08 -13.67 -1.56
CA ASP A 333 18.72 -13.93 -2.01
C ASP A 333 18.49 -15.44 -2.03
N LEU A 334 17.62 -15.93 -1.13
CA LEU A 334 17.31 -17.34 -0.96
C LEU A 334 15.89 -17.66 -1.39
N ARG A 335 15.64 -18.86 -1.88
CA ARG A 335 14.29 -19.38 -2.15
C ARG A 335 14.22 -20.88 -1.94
N TYR A 336 13.01 -21.41 -1.78
CA TYR A 336 12.81 -22.85 -1.92
C TYR A 336 12.98 -23.27 -3.38
N SER A 337 13.61 -24.42 -3.62
CA SER A 337 13.82 -24.91 -4.99
C SER A 337 12.50 -25.07 -5.75
N GLY A 338 12.45 -24.56 -6.98
CA GLY A 338 11.25 -24.56 -7.82
C GLY A 338 10.23 -23.47 -7.51
N GLN A 339 10.53 -22.52 -6.62
CA GLN A 339 9.79 -21.26 -6.49
C GLN A 339 10.50 -20.15 -7.27
N ASP A 340 9.77 -19.07 -7.61
CA ASP A 340 10.37 -17.91 -8.30
C ASP A 340 10.76 -16.80 -7.31
N SER A 341 9.94 -16.56 -6.29
CA SER A 341 10.15 -15.53 -5.27
C SER A 341 11.34 -15.81 -4.33
N THR A 342 12.15 -14.78 -4.06
CA THR A 342 13.29 -14.83 -3.13
C THR A 342 13.07 -13.97 -1.88
N ILE A 343 13.81 -14.29 -0.81
CA ILE A 343 13.94 -13.46 0.40
C ILE A 343 15.40 -13.08 0.58
N GLU A 344 15.70 -11.78 0.65
CA GLU A 344 17.03 -11.28 1.00
C GLU A 344 17.27 -11.44 2.51
N LEU A 345 18.41 -12.03 2.88
CA LEU A 345 18.81 -12.22 4.27
C LEU A 345 20.30 -11.94 4.48
N GLU A 346 20.60 -11.24 5.57
CA GLU A 346 21.95 -11.17 6.14
C GLU A 346 22.18 -12.39 7.01
N ALA A 347 22.72 -13.44 6.38
CA ALA A 347 22.93 -14.74 6.98
C ALA A 347 24.30 -15.30 6.60
N THR A 348 24.73 -16.34 7.31
CA THR A 348 25.85 -17.20 6.91
C THR A 348 25.30 -18.52 6.38
N LEU A 349 26.11 -19.33 5.70
CA LEU A 349 25.67 -20.67 5.27
C LEU A 349 25.16 -21.53 6.42
N ASP A 350 25.71 -21.36 7.62
CA ASP A 350 25.36 -22.16 8.80
C ASP A 350 23.97 -21.82 9.37
N ASN A 351 23.51 -20.57 9.25
CA ASN A 351 22.23 -20.12 9.82
C ASN A 351 21.17 -19.73 8.76
N CYS A 352 21.53 -19.75 7.47
CA CYS A 352 20.66 -19.26 6.39
C CYS A 352 19.32 -19.98 6.33
N ARG A 353 19.27 -21.30 6.60
CA ARG A 353 18.01 -22.07 6.60
C ARG A 353 17.06 -21.61 7.69
N GLU A 354 17.52 -21.52 8.93
CA GLU A 354 16.70 -21.08 10.05
C GLU A 354 16.22 -19.63 9.86
N ALA A 355 17.12 -18.75 9.42
CA ALA A 355 16.79 -17.36 9.11
C ALA A 355 15.76 -17.27 7.98
N PHE A 356 15.91 -18.07 6.93
CA PHE A 356 14.96 -18.15 5.82
C PHE A 356 13.61 -18.68 6.24
N GLU A 357 13.55 -19.77 6.98
CA GLU A 357 12.29 -20.35 7.45
C GLU A 357 11.54 -19.37 8.36
N LYS A 358 12.23 -18.66 9.26
CA LYS A 358 11.63 -17.62 10.10
C LYS A 358 11.12 -16.42 9.28
N ALA A 359 11.89 -15.97 8.29
CA ALA A 359 11.47 -14.86 7.42
C ALA A 359 10.31 -15.25 6.51
N HIS A 360 10.33 -16.48 5.99
CA HIS A 360 9.28 -17.05 5.16
C HIS A 360 7.98 -17.23 5.97
N GLU A 361 8.07 -17.72 7.21
CA GLU A 361 6.92 -17.83 8.11
C GLU A 361 6.36 -16.45 8.49
N ARG A 362 7.21 -15.45 8.75
CA ARG A 362 6.75 -14.08 9.03
C ARG A 362 6.01 -13.48 7.84
N ARG A 363 6.54 -13.67 6.62
CA ARG A 363 6.01 -13.04 5.39
C ARG A 363 4.78 -13.77 4.84
N TYR A 364 4.82 -15.10 4.82
CA TYR A 364 3.84 -15.96 4.15
C TYR A 364 3.01 -16.80 5.12
N GLY A 365 3.36 -16.85 6.41
CA GLY A 365 2.60 -17.58 7.44
C GLY A 365 2.88 -19.09 7.51
N PHE A 366 3.80 -19.61 6.71
CA PHE A 366 4.16 -21.04 6.69
C PHE A 366 5.62 -21.27 6.31
N THR A 367 6.09 -22.51 6.38
CA THR A 367 7.37 -22.98 5.83
C THR A 367 7.16 -24.24 4.98
N HIS A 368 8.14 -24.65 4.19
CA HIS A 368 8.16 -25.95 3.52
C HIS A 368 9.19 -26.89 4.16
N PRO A 369 8.83 -27.62 5.22
CA PRO A 369 9.73 -28.56 5.87
C PRO A 369 10.32 -29.55 4.87
N GLY A 370 11.66 -29.65 4.85
CA GLY A 370 12.39 -30.61 4.01
C GLY A 370 12.55 -30.22 2.53
N ARG A 371 12.06 -29.05 2.10
CA ARG A 371 12.34 -28.54 0.75
C ARG A 371 13.75 -27.90 0.72
N GLU A 372 14.48 -28.19 -0.34
CA GLU A 372 15.84 -27.68 -0.57
C GLU A 372 15.82 -26.16 -0.78
N LEU A 373 16.90 -25.49 -0.35
CA LEU A 373 17.06 -24.04 -0.52
C LEU A 373 18.05 -23.75 -1.65
N GLU A 374 17.73 -22.78 -2.48
CA GLU A 374 18.59 -22.25 -3.54
C GLU A 374 19.12 -20.87 -3.13
N LEU A 375 20.43 -20.67 -3.24
CA LEU A 375 21.05 -19.35 -3.21
C LEU A 375 21.04 -18.80 -4.64
N VAL A 376 20.20 -17.79 -4.87
CA VAL A 376 19.98 -17.19 -6.19
C VAL A 376 21.03 -16.14 -6.48
N THR A 377 21.27 -15.23 -5.53
CA THR A 377 22.17 -14.09 -5.69
C THR A 377 22.96 -13.86 -4.39
N ALA A 378 24.25 -13.55 -4.53
CA ALA A 378 25.09 -13.02 -3.46
C ALA A 378 25.28 -11.51 -3.67
N ARG A 379 25.13 -10.71 -2.61
CA ARG A 379 25.14 -9.25 -2.67
C ARG A 379 26.00 -8.66 -1.56
N VAL A 380 26.81 -7.66 -1.91
CA VAL A 380 27.53 -6.82 -0.96
C VAL A 380 27.11 -5.37 -1.17
N THR A 381 26.77 -4.71 -0.07
CA THR A 381 26.53 -3.27 -0.02
C THR A 381 27.60 -2.62 0.84
N CYS A 382 28.33 -1.68 0.26
CA CYS A 382 29.26 -0.81 1.00
C CYS A 382 28.68 0.60 1.02
N SER A 383 28.81 1.28 2.16
CA SER A 383 28.43 2.68 2.29
C SER A 383 29.56 3.50 2.93
N ALA A 384 29.56 4.79 2.63
CA ALA A 384 30.40 5.77 3.30
C ALA A 384 29.58 7.03 3.61
N GLY A 385 29.75 7.52 4.83
CA GLY A 385 29.15 8.78 5.24
C GLY A 385 29.80 9.95 4.52
N ILE A 386 29.00 10.95 4.15
CA ILE A 386 29.53 12.26 3.80
C ILE A 386 29.88 12.95 5.13
N GLY A 387 31.16 13.25 5.38
CA GLY A 387 31.67 13.68 6.69
C GLY A 387 30.89 14.83 7.35
N GLU A 388 30.93 14.86 8.69
CA GLU A 388 30.12 15.69 9.61
C GLU A 388 30.32 17.23 9.54
N ASP A 389 31.04 17.77 8.55
CA ASP A 389 31.32 19.22 8.45
C ASP A 389 30.12 20.06 7.96
N TRP A 390 28.90 19.57 8.16
CA TRP A 390 27.67 20.36 8.01
C TRP A 390 27.28 20.93 9.37
N VAL A 391 27.67 22.18 9.62
CA VAL A 391 27.11 22.96 10.73
C VAL A 391 25.64 23.22 10.43
N GLU A 392 24.78 22.73 11.30
CA GLU A 392 23.35 22.99 11.30
C GLU A 392 23.05 24.45 11.69
N GLU A 393 23.45 25.41 10.87
CA GLU A 393 22.81 26.72 10.87
C GLU A 393 21.53 26.60 10.02
N GLY A 394 20.54 25.91 10.57
CA GLY A 394 19.17 26.07 10.08
C GLY A 394 18.84 27.57 10.12
N PRO A 395 18.18 28.13 9.09
CA PRO A 395 17.72 29.51 9.18
C PRO A 395 16.95 29.65 10.49
N ALA A 396 17.33 30.63 11.31
CA ALA A 396 16.57 30.96 12.52
C ALA A 396 15.08 30.99 12.13
N PRO A 397 14.19 30.31 12.89
CA PRO A 397 12.78 30.32 12.55
C PRO A 397 12.37 31.77 12.31
N PRO A 398 11.71 32.07 11.18
CA PRO A 398 11.29 33.43 10.90
C PRO A 398 10.58 33.97 12.14
N ALA A 399 10.98 35.16 12.59
CA ALA A 399 10.42 35.76 13.79
C ALA A 399 8.90 35.70 13.71
N ALA A 400 8.25 35.16 14.76
CA ALA A 400 6.81 34.93 14.81
C ALA A 400 6.08 36.14 14.22
N THR A 401 5.44 35.94 13.07
CA THR A 401 4.69 37.01 12.42
C THR A 401 3.25 36.90 12.91
N GLU A 402 2.92 37.80 13.84
CA GLU A 402 1.61 38.04 14.46
C GLU A 402 1.11 37.02 15.51
N ALA A 403 0.20 37.52 16.35
CA ALA A 403 -0.46 36.77 17.42
C ALA A 403 -1.31 35.62 16.85
N PRO A 404 -1.60 34.58 17.65
CA PRO A 404 -2.54 33.52 17.29
C PRO A 404 -3.84 34.10 16.70
N GLY A 405 -4.15 33.72 15.46
CA GLY A 405 -5.41 34.06 14.82
C GLY A 405 -6.45 32.97 15.05
N SER A 406 -7.69 33.24 14.68
CA SER A 406 -8.70 32.20 14.47
C SER A 406 -9.34 32.38 13.10
N ARG A 407 -9.83 31.28 12.53
CA ARG A 407 -10.58 31.31 11.28
C ARG A 407 -11.68 30.28 11.28
N GLN A 408 -12.73 30.56 10.51
CA GLN A 408 -13.72 29.56 10.18
C GLN A 408 -13.10 28.46 9.32
N ALA A 409 -13.24 27.22 9.78
CA ALA A 409 -12.84 26.02 9.06
C ALA A 409 -13.92 24.93 9.24
N PHE A 410 -14.12 24.12 8.21
CA PHE A 410 -15.17 23.10 8.21
C PHE A 410 -14.60 21.74 8.65
N PHE A 411 -15.11 21.24 9.77
CA PHE A 411 -14.75 19.95 10.34
C PHE A 411 -16.01 19.22 10.80
N ALA A 412 -16.09 17.92 10.51
CA ALA A 412 -17.15 17.04 11.04
C ALA A 412 -18.57 17.58 10.80
N GLY A 413 -18.84 18.13 9.63
CA GLY A 413 -20.16 18.62 9.24
C GLY A 413 -20.51 20.03 9.70
N ALA A 414 -19.60 20.75 10.36
CA ALA A 414 -19.87 22.10 10.85
C ALA A 414 -18.68 23.05 10.63
N TRP A 415 -19.01 24.32 10.40
CA TRP A 415 -18.07 25.42 10.51
C TRP A 415 -17.73 25.67 11.98
N VAL A 416 -16.43 25.66 12.30
CA VAL A 416 -15.90 25.91 13.64
C VAL A 416 -14.82 26.97 13.59
N ASP A 417 -14.64 27.70 14.69
CA ASP A 417 -13.54 28.65 14.83
C ASP A 417 -12.25 27.89 15.22
N ALA A 418 -11.38 27.67 14.24
CA ALA A 418 -10.12 26.94 14.41
C ALA A 418 -8.98 27.92 14.68
N ALA A 419 -8.12 27.60 15.66
CA ALA A 419 -6.92 28.38 15.93
C ALA A 419 -5.96 28.30 14.73
N VAL A 420 -5.36 29.42 14.35
CA VAL A 420 -4.31 29.52 13.33
C VAL A 420 -3.03 29.95 14.02
N LEU A 421 -2.04 29.07 14.00
CA LEU A 421 -0.77 29.25 14.71
C LEU A 421 0.38 29.22 13.72
N ASP A 422 1.36 30.09 13.94
CA ASP A 422 2.66 29.96 13.29
C ASP A 422 3.40 28.79 13.96
N GLU A 423 3.91 27.84 13.16
CA GLU A 423 4.71 26.73 13.67
C GLU A 423 5.85 27.23 14.58
N ALA A 424 6.52 28.32 14.22
CA ALA A 424 7.63 28.89 14.98
C ALA A 424 7.23 29.39 16.37
N SER A 425 5.94 29.69 16.58
CA SER A 425 5.41 30.17 17.87
C SER A 425 5.11 29.04 18.88
N LEU A 426 5.21 27.78 18.45
CA LEU A 426 4.98 26.62 19.32
C LEU A 426 6.21 26.37 20.21
N ASP A 427 6.15 26.85 21.44
CA ASP A 427 7.14 26.56 22.48
C ASP A 427 7.19 25.06 22.83
N GLN A 428 8.32 24.63 23.41
CA GLN A 428 8.44 23.30 24.00
C GLN A 428 7.45 23.15 25.18
N GLY A 429 6.35 22.41 24.98
CA GLY A 429 5.66 21.70 26.07
C GLY A 429 4.15 21.85 26.19
N ALA A 430 3.50 22.84 25.57
CA ALA A 430 2.04 22.95 25.64
C ALA A 430 1.39 22.33 24.38
N PRO A 431 0.66 21.19 24.50
CA PRO A 431 -0.01 20.59 23.36
C PRO A 431 -1.18 21.45 22.88
N VAL A 432 -1.23 21.69 21.57
CA VAL A 432 -2.34 22.35 20.88
C VAL A 432 -3.40 21.30 20.56
N ALA A 433 -4.61 21.48 21.09
CA ALA A 433 -5.75 20.62 20.76
C ALA A 433 -6.39 21.04 19.45
N GLY A 434 -6.76 20.06 18.61
CA GLY A 434 -7.57 20.30 17.43
C GLY A 434 -9.04 20.63 17.77
N PRO A 435 -9.78 21.32 16.90
CA PRO A 435 -9.39 21.77 15.55
C PRO A 435 -8.43 22.96 15.57
N ALA A 436 -7.27 22.80 14.93
CA ALA A 436 -6.27 23.85 14.77
C ALA A 436 -5.53 23.70 13.44
N ILE A 437 -5.01 24.82 12.94
CA ILE A 437 -4.21 24.92 11.72
C ILE A 437 -2.86 25.50 12.12
N ILE A 438 -1.80 24.74 11.91
CA ILE A 438 -0.42 25.19 12.16
C ILE A 438 0.22 25.42 10.79
N ALA A 439 0.61 26.66 10.52
CA ALA A 439 1.18 27.06 9.26
C ALA A 439 2.68 27.35 9.41
N SER A 440 3.45 27.00 8.39
CA SER A 440 4.86 27.36 8.26
C SER A 440 5.13 27.91 6.86
N ALA A 441 6.38 28.32 6.61
CA ALA A 441 6.78 28.77 5.28
C ALA A 441 6.72 27.66 4.20
N TYR A 442 6.70 26.39 4.61
CA TYR A 442 6.86 25.25 3.70
C TYR A 442 5.64 24.34 3.65
N HIS A 443 4.76 24.38 4.65
CA HIS A 443 3.63 23.46 4.74
C HIS A 443 2.52 23.99 5.65
N THR A 444 1.36 23.35 5.58
CA THR A 444 0.23 23.58 6.48
C THR A 444 -0.19 22.26 7.12
N ILE A 445 -0.31 22.26 8.44
CA ILE A 445 -0.69 21.11 9.25
C ILE A 445 -2.13 21.31 9.72
N VAL A 446 -2.96 20.31 9.52
CA VAL A 446 -4.33 20.28 10.04
C VAL A 446 -4.37 19.37 11.25
N VAL A 447 -4.54 19.95 12.43
CA VAL A 447 -4.78 19.19 13.67
C VAL A 447 -6.29 18.97 13.80
N ALA A 448 -6.76 17.80 13.40
CA ALA A 448 -8.18 17.49 13.38
C ALA A 448 -8.78 17.43 14.81
N PRO A 449 -10.12 17.59 14.97
CA PRO A 449 -10.78 17.37 16.26
C PRO A 449 -10.43 16.01 16.86
N GLY A 450 -10.07 15.98 18.15
CA GLY A 450 -9.65 14.75 18.85
C GLY A 450 -8.15 14.43 18.73
N TRP A 451 -7.40 15.23 17.96
CA TRP A 451 -5.94 15.17 17.91
C TRP A 451 -5.30 16.30 18.71
N THR A 452 -4.05 16.10 19.10
CA THR A 452 -3.17 17.15 19.63
C THR A 452 -1.88 17.22 18.90
N ALA A 453 -1.34 18.41 18.69
CA ALA A 453 0.02 18.63 18.24
C ALA A 453 0.90 19.16 19.38
N ALA A 454 2.13 18.64 19.50
CA ALA A 454 3.13 19.16 20.43
C ALA A 454 4.52 19.12 19.78
N ARG A 455 5.39 20.07 20.14
CA ARG A 455 6.79 20.07 19.70
C ARG A 455 7.59 19.04 20.49
N HIS A 456 8.21 18.12 19.76
CA HIS A 456 9.17 17.14 20.30
C HIS A 456 10.51 17.82 20.61
N PRO A 457 11.32 17.30 21.55
CA PRO A 457 12.68 17.76 21.77
C PRO A 457 13.59 17.75 20.52
N SER A 458 13.31 16.89 19.54
CA SER A 458 14.01 16.89 18.23
C SER A 458 13.63 18.05 17.32
N GLY A 459 12.66 18.88 17.70
CA GLY A 459 12.18 20.01 16.91
C GLY A 459 11.04 19.67 15.95
N HIS A 460 10.73 18.39 15.70
CA HIS A 460 9.55 17.98 14.93
C HIS A 460 8.25 18.16 15.72
N LEU A 461 7.12 18.15 15.02
CA LEU A 461 5.81 18.09 15.67
C LEU A 461 5.32 16.64 15.75
N VAL A 462 4.78 16.28 16.91
CA VAL A 462 4.09 15.00 17.14
C VAL A 462 2.61 15.29 17.28
N LEU A 463 1.82 14.63 16.44
CA LEU A 463 0.38 14.63 16.54
C LEU A 463 -0.07 13.31 17.19
N GLU A 464 -0.83 13.39 18.27
CA GLU A 464 -1.33 12.22 19.01
C GLU A 464 -2.85 12.24 19.10
N ARG A 465 -3.47 11.08 18.93
CA ARG A 465 -4.92 10.90 19.05
C ARG A 465 -5.31 10.76 20.53
N ARG A 466 -6.18 11.66 21.03
CA ARG A 466 -6.62 11.67 22.45
C ARG A 466 -7.71 10.67 22.80
N ASP A 467 -8.64 10.42 21.88
CA ASP A 467 -9.79 9.52 22.10
C ASP A 467 -9.69 8.29 21.20
N LYS A 468 -10.39 7.20 21.56
CA LYS A 468 -10.57 6.07 20.64
C LYS A 468 -11.20 6.58 19.32
N PRO A 469 -10.86 5.96 18.18
CA PRO A 469 -11.37 6.37 16.87
C PRO A 469 -12.90 6.56 16.91
N ARG A 470 -13.38 7.61 16.25
CA ARG A 470 -14.80 7.96 16.24
C ARG A 470 -15.60 6.77 15.69
N THR A 471 -16.54 6.26 16.48
CA THR A 471 -17.70 5.55 15.93
C THR A 471 -18.51 6.58 15.16
N PHE A 472 -18.65 6.40 13.85
CA PHE A 472 -19.48 7.30 13.06
C PHE A 472 -20.93 7.06 13.47
N SER A 473 -21.71 8.13 13.57
CA SER A 473 -23.15 7.99 13.84
C SER A 473 -23.76 7.21 12.68
N ALA A 474 -24.63 6.24 12.97
CA ALA A 474 -25.36 5.52 11.94
C ALA A 474 -26.06 6.54 11.03
N CYS A 475 -25.84 6.43 9.72
CA CYS A 475 -26.57 7.24 8.75
C CYS A 475 -27.96 6.64 8.58
N ASP A 476 -28.97 7.49 8.37
CA ASP A 476 -30.29 7.03 7.96
C ASP A 476 -30.14 6.35 6.59
N VAL A 477 -30.46 5.05 6.54
CA VAL A 477 -30.37 4.22 5.31
C VAL A 477 -31.72 4.11 4.61
N GLU A 478 -32.76 4.71 5.19
CA GLU A 478 -34.10 4.75 4.59
C GLU A 478 -34.17 5.90 3.57
N GLY A 479 -33.85 5.63 2.30
CA GLY A 479 -33.96 6.62 1.23
C GLY A 479 -33.06 6.37 0.02
N GLU A 480 -32.86 7.42 -0.80
CA GLU A 480 -31.83 7.42 -1.84
C GLU A 480 -30.43 7.49 -1.19
N PRO A 481 -29.45 6.70 -1.66
CA PRO A 481 -28.11 6.67 -1.06
C PRO A 481 -27.40 8.01 -1.23
N ASP A 482 -26.68 8.45 -0.19
CA ASP A 482 -25.79 9.60 -0.31
C ASP A 482 -24.64 9.25 -1.28
N PRO A 483 -24.42 10.01 -2.35
CA PRO A 483 -23.41 9.69 -3.37
C PRO A 483 -21.98 9.69 -2.84
N VAL A 484 -21.69 10.47 -1.79
CA VAL A 484 -20.40 10.47 -1.10
C VAL A 484 -20.23 9.18 -0.33
N GLN A 485 -21.23 8.82 0.49
CA GLN A 485 -21.17 7.60 1.29
C GLN A 485 -21.17 6.36 0.42
N LEU A 486 -21.91 6.36 -0.69
CA LEU A 486 -21.93 5.27 -1.67
C LEU A 486 -20.51 4.98 -2.20
N GLU A 487 -19.77 6.02 -2.59
CA GLU A 487 -18.39 5.86 -3.06
C GLU A 487 -17.44 5.44 -1.92
N ILE A 488 -17.60 5.98 -0.71
CA ILE A 488 -16.78 5.58 0.46
C ILE A 488 -16.98 4.10 0.77
N PHE A 489 -18.24 3.62 0.83
CA PHE A 489 -18.54 2.21 1.09
C PHE A 489 -18.08 1.32 -0.06
N HIS A 490 -18.24 1.75 -1.31
CA HIS A 490 -17.69 1.05 -2.46
C HIS A 490 -16.15 0.88 -2.33
N LEU A 491 -15.42 1.94 -1.94
CA LEU A 491 -13.98 1.85 -1.67
C LEU A 491 -13.65 0.94 -0.48
N HIS A 492 -14.46 0.93 0.59
CA HIS A 492 -14.28 0.01 1.71
C HIS A 492 -14.44 -1.45 1.25
N PHE A 493 -15.51 -1.78 0.55
CA PHE A 493 -15.74 -3.16 0.09
C PHE A 493 -14.71 -3.61 -0.93
N ALA A 494 -14.32 -2.74 -1.87
CA ALA A 494 -13.24 -3.02 -2.82
C ALA A 494 -11.90 -3.25 -2.12
N SER A 495 -11.53 -2.40 -1.15
CA SER A 495 -10.34 -2.58 -0.32
C SER A 495 -10.38 -3.93 0.40
N ILE A 496 -11.51 -4.29 1.01
CA ILE A 496 -11.64 -5.58 1.71
C ILE A 496 -11.45 -6.76 0.75
N ALA A 497 -12.02 -6.71 -0.45
CA ALA A 497 -11.83 -7.76 -1.44
C ALA A 497 -10.36 -7.86 -1.90
N GLU A 498 -9.66 -6.73 -2.06
CA GLU A 498 -8.22 -6.70 -2.37
C GLU A 498 -7.38 -7.26 -1.21
N GLU A 499 -7.72 -6.92 0.03
CA GLU A 499 -7.08 -7.45 1.24
C GLU A 499 -7.24 -8.97 1.35
N MET A 500 -8.41 -9.51 0.99
CA MET A 500 -8.62 -10.96 0.87
C MET A 500 -7.69 -11.56 -0.18
N GLY A 501 -7.53 -10.90 -1.33
CA GLY A 501 -6.64 -11.36 -2.40
C GLY A 501 -5.18 -11.43 -1.96
N VAL A 502 -4.70 -10.39 -1.29
CA VAL A 502 -3.36 -10.36 -0.69
C VAL A 502 -3.18 -11.46 0.36
N ALA A 503 -4.19 -11.70 1.20
CA ALA A 503 -4.16 -12.78 2.18
C ALA A 503 -4.09 -14.16 1.51
N LEU A 504 -4.83 -14.37 0.41
CA LEU A 504 -4.79 -15.60 -0.36
C LEU A 504 -3.44 -15.81 -1.03
N GLU A 505 -2.91 -14.78 -1.69
CA GLU A 505 -1.58 -14.80 -2.31
C GLU A 505 -0.50 -15.19 -1.28
N ASN A 506 -0.50 -14.56 -0.11
CA ASN A 506 0.54 -14.81 0.90
C ASN A 506 0.43 -16.19 1.56
N SER A 507 -0.77 -16.77 1.68
CA SER A 507 -0.98 -18.05 2.37
C SER A 507 -1.04 -19.27 1.45
N ALA A 508 -1.23 -19.09 0.15
CA ALA A 508 -1.30 -20.18 -0.81
C ALA A 508 0.06 -20.86 -1.04
N VAL A 509 0.01 -22.14 -1.41
CA VAL A 509 1.21 -22.96 -1.64
C VAL A 509 1.46 -23.18 -3.13
N SER A 510 0.41 -23.27 -3.95
CA SER A 510 0.59 -23.55 -5.37
C SER A 510 1.12 -22.34 -6.15
N THR A 511 1.95 -22.63 -7.16
CA THR A 511 2.47 -21.63 -8.08
C THR A 511 1.36 -20.89 -8.84
N ASN A 512 0.24 -21.53 -9.13
CA ASN A 512 -0.86 -20.91 -9.85
C ASN A 512 -1.54 -19.82 -9.04
N VAL A 513 -1.81 -20.08 -7.76
CA VAL A 513 -2.44 -19.09 -6.89
C VAL A 513 -1.42 -18.03 -6.49
N ARG A 514 -0.24 -18.43 -6.03
CA ARG A 514 0.75 -17.52 -5.44
C ARG A 514 1.50 -16.67 -6.46
N GLU A 515 1.99 -17.27 -7.55
CA GLU A 515 2.90 -16.58 -8.49
C GLU A 515 2.17 -16.12 -9.77
N ARG A 516 1.19 -16.91 -10.25
CA ARG A 516 0.39 -16.54 -11.44
C ARG A 516 -0.84 -15.70 -11.10
N LEU A 517 -1.18 -15.59 -9.82
CA LEU A 517 -2.34 -14.84 -9.32
C LEU A 517 -3.65 -15.30 -9.97
N ASP A 518 -3.76 -16.60 -10.24
CA ASP A 518 -4.94 -17.22 -10.85
C ASP A 518 -6.01 -17.53 -9.79
N PHE A 519 -6.51 -16.44 -9.20
CA PHE A 519 -7.57 -16.47 -8.21
C PHE A 519 -8.43 -15.21 -8.27
N SER A 520 -9.52 -15.18 -7.52
CA SER A 520 -10.34 -13.98 -7.30
C SER A 520 -10.98 -14.03 -5.94
N CYS A 521 -11.08 -12.86 -5.30
CA CYS A 521 -11.73 -12.67 -4.00
C CYS A 521 -12.84 -11.64 -4.13
N ALA A 522 -13.96 -11.88 -3.45
CA ALA A 522 -15.13 -11.04 -3.54
C ALA A 522 -16.00 -11.06 -2.27
N VAL A 523 -16.73 -9.96 -2.07
CA VAL A 523 -17.72 -9.74 -1.02
C VAL A 523 -19.10 -9.73 -1.65
N PHE A 524 -20.07 -10.38 -0.99
CA PHE A 524 -21.44 -10.51 -1.47
C PHE A 524 -22.43 -10.11 -0.39
N ASP A 525 -23.59 -9.57 -0.77
CA ASP A 525 -24.69 -9.31 0.17
C ASP A 525 -25.33 -10.63 0.68
N SER A 526 -26.31 -10.53 1.59
CA SER A 526 -27.03 -11.70 2.13
C SER A 526 -27.82 -12.50 1.07
N GLY A 527 -28.12 -11.90 -0.09
CA GLY A 527 -28.77 -12.55 -1.23
C GLY A 527 -27.79 -13.24 -2.19
N GLY A 528 -26.48 -13.07 -2.02
CA GLY A 528 -25.44 -13.54 -2.94
C GLY A 528 -25.24 -12.64 -4.16
N GLY A 529 -25.66 -11.36 -4.09
CA GLY A 529 -25.30 -10.31 -5.03
C GLY A 529 -23.84 -9.87 -4.87
N LEU A 530 -23.12 -9.61 -5.96
CA LEU A 530 -21.68 -9.28 -5.93
C LEU A 530 -21.48 -7.81 -5.56
N VAL A 531 -21.06 -7.51 -4.34
CA VAL A 531 -20.89 -6.13 -3.84
C VAL A 531 -19.57 -5.53 -4.31
N ALA A 532 -18.48 -6.27 -4.14
CA ALA A 532 -17.16 -5.84 -4.58
C ALA A 532 -16.27 -7.05 -4.86
N ASN A 533 -15.30 -6.85 -5.75
CA ASN A 533 -14.29 -7.83 -6.07
C ASN A 533 -12.92 -7.17 -6.22
N ALA A 534 -11.88 -7.92 -5.91
CA ALA A 534 -10.54 -7.52 -6.28
C ALA A 534 -10.34 -7.63 -7.81
N PRO A 535 -9.51 -6.78 -8.43
CA PRO A 535 -9.31 -6.71 -9.88
C PRO A 535 -8.40 -7.84 -10.38
N HIS A 536 -8.81 -9.09 -10.15
CA HIS A 536 -8.11 -10.28 -10.64
C HIS A 536 -8.76 -10.80 -11.93
N ILE A 537 -8.81 -12.12 -12.13
CA ILE A 537 -9.19 -12.72 -13.42
C ILE A 537 -10.67 -12.44 -13.75
N PRO A 538 -10.99 -11.72 -14.85
CA PRO A 538 -12.36 -11.33 -15.19
C PRO A 538 -13.35 -12.50 -15.36
N VAL A 539 -12.85 -13.68 -15.76
CA VAL A 539 -13.68 -14.88 -15.96
C VAL A 539 -14.34 -15.36 -14.68
N HIS A 540 -13.71 -15.15 -13.52
CA HIS A 540 -14.27 -15.53 -12.22
C HIS A 540 -15.47 -14.65 -11.84
N LEU A 541 -15.38 -13.35 -12.13
CA LEU A 541 -16.27 -12.33 -11.60
C LEU A 541 -17.73 -12.51 -12.03
N GLY A 542 -17.96 -12.83 -13.31
CA GLY A 542 -19.32 -13.05 -13.82
C GLY A 542 -20.00 -14.29 -13.24
N ALA A 543 -19.24 -15.29 -12.78
CA ALA A 543 -19.76 -16.58 -12.37
C ALA A 543 -19.84 -16.77 -10.84
N MET A 544 -19.00 -16.07 -10.07
CA MET A 544 -18.95 -16.21 -8.60
C MET A 544 -20.26 -15.82 -7.91
N GLY A 545 -20.94 -14.75 -8.34
CA GLY A 545 -22.24 -14.37 -7.76
C GLY A 545 -23.30 -15.46 -7.94
N GLU A 546 -23.33 -16.11 -9.10
CA GLU A 546 -24.22 -17.25 -9.30
C GLU A 546 -23.81 -18.45 -8.45
N CYS A 547 -22.51 -18.71 -8.29
CA CYS A 547 -22.01 -19.78 -7.43
C CYS A 547 -22.48 -19.61 -5.97
N VAL A 548 -22.35 -18.41 -5.40
CA VAL A 548 -22.82 -18.11 -4.03
C VAL A 548 -24.32 -18.34 -3.91
N ARG A 549 -25.13 -17.88 -4.88
CA ARG A 549 -26.58 -18.12 -4.90
C ARG A 549 -26.96 -19.58 -5.04
N GLN A 550 -26.20 -20.37 -5.81
CA GLN A 550 -26.45 -21.80 -5.93
C GLN A 550 -26.08 -22.55 -4.65
N VAL A 551 -24.98 -22.17 -3.99
CA VAL A 551 -24.60 -22.70 -2.67
C VAL A 551 -25.70 -22.41 -1.64
N SER A 552 -26.20 -21.17 -1.56
CA SER A 552 -27.25 -20.81 -0.60
C SER A 552 -28.57 -21.54 -0.83
N ARG A 553 -28.92 -21.85 -2.09
CA ARG A 553 -30.12 -22.65 -2.42
C ARG A 553 -29.96 -24.14 -2.12
N ARG A 554 -28.74 -24.68 -2.29
CA ARG A 554 -28.47 -26.12 -2.23
C ARG A 554 -28.13 -26.58 -0.82
N VAL A 555 -27.47 -25.74 -0.03
CA VAL A 555 -27.16 -25.98 1.37
C VAL A 555 -28.25 -25.33 2.21
N SER A 556 -29.30 -26.08 2.52
CA SER A 556 -30.49 -25.57 3.20
C SER A 556 -30.30 -25.27 4.70
N ASP A 557 -29.19 -25.72 5.27
CA ASP A 557 -28.89 -25.70 6.70
C ASP A 557 -27.59 -24.92 7.00
N LEU A 558 -27.36 -23.80 6.30
CA LEU A 558 -26.23 -22.91 6.58
C LEU A 558 -26.30 -22.41 8.03
N ALA A 559 -25.20 -22.60 8.76
CA ALA A 559 -25.07 -22.18 10.14
C ALA A 559 -23.83 -21.29 10.36
N PRO A 560 -23.80 -20.51 11.46
CA PRO A 560 -22.62 -19.76 11.85
C PRO A 560 -21.37 -20.65 11.92
N GLY A 561 -20.29 -20.21 11.26
CA GLY A 561 -19.03 -20.95 11.22
C GLY A 561 -18.92 -22.00 10.11
N ASP A 562 -19.95 -22.18 9.28
CA ASP A 562 -19.86 -23.02 8.08
C ASP A 562 -18.92 -22.41 7.03
N VAL A 563 -18.17 -23.27 6.33
CA VAL A 563 -17.39 -22.91 5.13
C VAL A 563 -17.59 -23.99 4.08
N ILE A 564 -17.93 -23.57 2.86
CA ILE A 564 -18.39 -24.45 1.79
C ILE A 564 -17.39 -24.42 0.64
N VAL A 565 -17.00 -25.59 0.13
CA VAL A 565 -16.14 -25.73 -1.05
C VAL A 565 -16.91 -26.38 -2.21
N THR A 566 -16.73 -25.85 -3.41
CA THR A 566 -17.37 -26.36 -4.63
C THR A 566 -16.52 -26.08 -5.86
N ASN A 567 -16.50 -27.00 -6.81
CA ASN A 567 -15.93 -26.77 -8.16
C ASN A 567 -16.90 -27.22 -9.27
N ASP A 568 -18.17 -27.44 -8.93
CA ASP A 568 -19.18 -27.91 -9.87
C ASP A 568 -19.47 -26.86 -10.96
N PRO A 569 -19.14 -27.12 -12.24
CA PRO A 569 -19.35 -26.15 -13.31
C PRO A 569 -20.83 -25.84 -13.55
N PHE A 570 -21.73 -26.76 -13.18
CA PHE A 570 -23.18 -26.52 -13.28
C PHE A 570 -23.70 -25.58 -12.20
N LEU A 571 -22.90 -25.30 -11.16
CA LEU A 571 -23.26 -24.42 -10.04
C LEU A 571 -22.41 -23.14 -10.06
N GLY A 572 -22.08 -22.62 -11.25
CA GLY A 572 -21.32 -21.38 -11.40
C GLY A 572 -19.80 -21.55 -11.36
N GLY A 573 -19.27 -22.78 -11.37
CA GLY A 573 -17.85 -23.04 -11.67
C GLY A 573 -17.52 -22.87 -13.16
N SER A 574 -16.28 -22.52 -13.47
CA SER A 574 -15.79 -22.38 -14.86
C SER A 574 -15.35 -23.74 -15.42
N HIS A 575 -14.56 -24.46 -14.64
CA HIS A 575 -14.12 -25.84 -14.87
C HIS A 575 -13.66 -26.45 -13.54
N LEU A 576 -13.42 -27.76 -13.46
CA LEU A 576 -13.11 -28.45 -12.20
C LEU A 576 -11.87 -27.92 -11.46
N PRO A 577 -10.77 -27.51 -12.13
CA PRO A 577 -9.64 -26.88 -11.45
C PRO A 577 -9.99 -25.59 -10.67
N ASP A 578 -11.06 -24.90 -11.03
CA ASP A 578 -11.46 -23.67 -10.35
C ASP A 578 -12.32 -24.00 -9.13
N VAL A 579 -11.67 -24.04 -7.97
CA VAL A 579 -12.31 -24.36 -6.71
C VAL A 579 -12.76 -23.06 -6.05
N THR A 580 -14.06 -22.97 -5.74
CA THR A 580 -14.66 -21.85 -5.03
C THR A 580 -14.91 -22.21 -3.57
N VAL A 581 -14.44 -21.37 -2.66
CA VAL A 581 -14.72 -21.45 -1.23
C VAL A 581 -15.64 -20.28 -0.85
N VAL A 582 -16.78 -20.59 -0.24
CA VAL A 582 -17.82 -19.64 0.17
C VAL A 582 -17.97 -19.68 1.69
N THR A 583 -17.92 -18.52 2.33
CA THR A 583 -18.03 -18.35 3.78
C THR A 583 -19.24 -17.45 4.10
N PRO A 584 -20.38 -18.01 4.51
CA PRO A 584 -21.48 -17.22 5.06
C PRO A 584 -21.08 -16.58 6.40
N VAL A 585 -21.43 -15.31 6.59
CA VAL A 585 -21.17 -14.59 7.82
C VAL A 585 -22.49 -14.21 8.47
N PHE A 586 -22.61 -14.56 9.75
CA PHE A 586 -23.83 -14.40 10.53
C PHE A 586 -23.61 -13.41 11.67
N ASP A 587 -24.69 -12.75 12.05
CA ASP A 587 -24.71 -11.92 13.24
C ASP A 587 -24.55 -12.78 14.50
N ALA A 588 -23.64 -12.37 15.38
CA ALA A 588 -23.27 -13.15 16.55
C ALA A 588 -24.42 -13.30 17.58
N GLU A 589 -25.37 -12.37 17.61
CA GLU A 589 -26.46 -12.37 18.60
C GLU A 589 -27.76 -12.96 18.03
N THR A 590 -28.09 -12.59 16.80
CA THR A 590 -29.37 -12.94 16.14
C THR A 590 -29.27 -14.19 15.26
N ALA A 591 -28.06 -14.65 14.94
CA ALA A 591 -27.80 -15.72 13.96
C ALA A 591 -28.43 -15.45 12.58
N GLU A 592 -28.65 -14.19 12.24
CA GLU A 592 -29.11 -13.76 10.91
C GLU A 592 -27.93 -13.71 9.95
N LEU A 593 -28.13 -14.21 8.73
CA LEU A 593 -27.13 -14.12 7.67
C LEU A 593 -26.95 -12.66 7.22
N LEU A 594 -25.74 -12.15 7.34
CA LEU A 594 -25.41 -10.75 7.02
C LEU A 594 -24.90 -10.59 5.59
N PHE A 595 -23.94 -11.42 5.20
CA PHE A 595 -23.23 -11.34 3.91
C PHE A 595 -22.44 -12.63 3.66
N TYR A 596 -21.81 -12.74 2.49
CA TYR A 596 -20.83 -13.79 2.20
C TYR A 596 -19.49 -13.19 1.81
N THR A 597 -18.41 -13.89 2.16
CA THR A 597 -17.11 -13.73 1.51
C THR A 597 -16.81 -14.98 0.70
N ALA A 598 -16.26 -14.83 -0.50
CA ALA A 598 -15.86 -15.97 -1.31
C ALA A 598 -14.56 -15.71 -2.06
N SER A 599 -13.86 -16.80 -2.32
CA SER A 599 -12.66 -16.84 -3.14
C SER A 599 -12.74 -18.01 -4.12
N ARG A 600 -12.17 -17.82 -5.31
CA ARG A 600 -11.99 -18.85 -6.34
C ARG A 600 -10.52 -18.91 -6.69
N ALA A 601 -9.95 -20.11 -6.75
CA ALA A 601 -8.55 -20.33 -7.05
C ALA A 601 -8.39 -21.48 -8.04
N HIS A 602 -7.47 -21.31 -8.99
CA HIS A 602 -7.16 -22.35 -9.98
C HIS A 602 -6.13 -23.32 -9.43
N HIS A 603 -6.56 -24.53 -9.10
CA HIS A 603 -5.66 -25.60 -8.69
C HIS A 603 -5.02 -26.24 -9.92
N ALA A 604 -3.70 -26.39 -9.93
CA ALA A 604 -3.00 -26.98 -11.06
C ALA A 604 -3.42 -28.44 -11.36
N GLU A 605 -4.04 -29.11 -10.39
CA GLU A 605 -4.39 -30.53 -10.45
C GLU A 605 -5.52 -30.81 -9.44
N ILE A 606 -6.61 -31.45 -9.88
CA ILE A 606 -7.74 -31.90 -9.03
C ILE A 606 -8.19 -33.33 -9.37
N GLY A 607 -7.35 -34.10 -10.06
CA GLY A 607 -7.60 -35.46 -10.53
C GLY A 607 -7.76 -35.57 -12.04
N GLY A 608 -8.44 -36.62 -12.50
CA GLY A 608 -8.75 -36.82 -13.91
C GLY A 608 -7.72 -37.68 -14.65
N ARG A 609 -8.02 -38.02 -15.90
CA ARG A 609 -7.28 -39.01 -16.71
C ARG A 609 -5.83 -38.61 -17.01
N ARG A 610 -5.54 -37.30 -17.04
CA ARG A 610 -4.21 -36.76 -17.29
C ARG A 610 -3.85 -35.69 -16.26
N PRO A 611 -2.56 -35.55 -15.90
CA PRO A 611 -2.10 -34.44 -15.10
C PRO A 611 -2.56 -33.09 -15.65
N GLY A 612 -2.93 -32.17 -14.77
CA GLY A 612 -3.43 -30.84 -15.12
C GLY A 612 -4.95 -30.71 -15.18
N SER A 613 -5.70 -31.82 -15.05
CA SER A 613 -7.17 -31.84 -14.98
C SER A 613 -7.89 -31.13 -16.14
N MET A 614 -7.24 -31.05 -17.30
CA MET A 614 -7.73 -30.39 -18.52
C MET A 614 -7.48 -31.28 -19.75
N SER A 615 -7.89 -32.55 -19.70
CA SER A 615 -7.68 -33.48 -20.82
C SER A 615 -8.64 -33.17 -21.98
N PRO A 616 -8.15 -32.86 -23.20
CA PRO A 616 -9.00 -32.43 -24.32
C PRO A 616 -9.89 -33.55 -24.89
N ASP A 617 -9.60 -34.81 -24.53
CA ASP A 617 -10.36 -36.00 -24.94
C ASP A 617 -11.33 -36.52 -23.85
N SER A 618 -11.55 -35.74 -22.79
CA SER A 618 -12.53 -36.07 -21.75
C SER A 618 -13.95 -36.07 -22.30
N LYS A 619 -14.76 -37.05 -21.90
CA LYS A 619 -16.16 -37.18 -22.35
C LYS A 619 -17.20 -36.89 -21.28
N ASN A 620 -16.76 -36.73 -20.03
CA ASN A 620 -17.59 -36.46 -18.86
C ASN A 620 -16.70 -35.91 -17.73
N LEU A 621 -17.33 -35.24 -16.74
CA LEU A 621 -16.61 -34.60 -15.63
C LEU A 621 -15.76 -35.56 -14.79
N ALA A 622 -16.15 -36.83 -14.65
CA ALA A 622 -15.35 -37.77 -13.88
C ALA A 622 -13.96 -37.98 -14.51
N GLU A 623 -13.86 -37.90 -15.85
CA GLU A 623 -12.58 -37.98 -16.57
C GLU A 623 -11.71 -36.73 -16.40
N GLU A 624 -12.29 -35.60 -15.97
CA GLU A 624 -11.61 -34.32 -15.81
C GLU A 624 -11.06 -34.11 -14.39
N GLY A 625 -11.67 -34.74 -13.37
CA GLY A 625 -11.23 -34.56 -11.99
C GLY A 625 -12.24 -34.97 -10.93
N VAL A 626 -11.87 -34.67 -9.68
CA VAL A 626 -12.75 -34.81 -8.52
C VAL A 626 -13.76 -33.67 -8.51
N LEU A 627 -15.04 -34.02 -8.43
CA LEU A 627 -16.16 -33.09 -8.35
C LEU A 627 -16.59 -32.88 -6.89
N LEU A 628 -16.43 -31.66 -6.39
CA LEU A 628 -16.85 -31.20 -5.08
C LEU A 628 -18.22 -30.49 -5.20
N ARG A 629 -19.26 -31.10 -4.64
CA ARG A 629 -20.63 -30.56 -4.67
C ARG A 629 -20.99 -29.88 -3.36
N SER A 630 -20.65 -28.60 -3.21
CA SER A 630 -20.99 -27.77 -2.04
C SER A 630 -20.70 -28.47 -0.71
N PHE A 631 -19.50 -29.01 -0.57
CA PHE A 631 -19.08 -29.72 0.64
C PHE A 631 -18.78 -28.73 1.77
N LYS A 632 -19.31 -28.98 2.98
CA LYS A 632 -18.95 -28.20 4.18
C LYS A 632 -17.55 -28.62 4.65
N VAL A 633 -16.52 -27.90 4.21
CA VAL A 633 -15.13 -28.13 4.65
C VAL A 633 -14.92 -27.70 6.10
N ILE A 634 -15.74 -26.76 6.58
CA ILE A 634 -15.92 -26.49 7.99
C ILE A 634 -17.43 -26.51 8.26
N GLU A 635 -17.84 -27.23 9.28
CA GLU A 635 -19.25 -27.37 9.67
C GLU A 635 -19.41 -26.89 11.12
N ALA A 636 -20.17 -25.81 11.30
CA ALA A 636 -20.35 -25.14 12.59
C ALA A 636 -19.04 -24.88 13.35
N GLY A 637 -18.00 -24.43 12.61
CA GLY A 637 -16.66 -24.18 13.16
C GLY A 637 -15.77 -25.42 13.32
N VAL A 638 -16.28 -26.62 13.06
CA VAL A 638 -15.50 -27.88 13.11
C VAL A 638 -14.86 -28.16 11.75
N PRO A 639 -13.52 -28.19 11.63
CA PRO A 639 -12.85 -28.51 10.37
C PRO A 639 -13.06 -29.96 9.94
N ARG A 640 -13.27 -30.18 8.64
CA ARG A 640 -13.52 -31.48 8.00
C ARG A 640 -12.53 -31.77 6.85
N PHE A 641 -11.27 -31.37 7.05
CA PHE A 641 -10.21 -31.53 6.03
C PHE A 641 -9.84 -32.99 5.77
N ASP A 642 -9.91 -33.86 6.80
CA ASP A 642 -9.70 -35.30 6.63
C ASP A 642 -10.77 -35.94 5.72
N GLU A 643 -12.02 -35.51 5.84
CA GLU A 643 -13.10 -35.94 4.95
C GLU A 643 -12.89 -35.40 3.52
N LEU A 644 -12.46 -34.15 3.39
CA LEU A 644 -12.13 -33.57 2.10
C LEU A 644 -10.98 -34.32 1.43
N GLU A 645 -9.94 -34.68 2.16
CA GLU A 645 -8.83 -35.49 1.66
C GLU A 645 -9.33 -36.85 1.12
N LYS A 646 -10.21 -37.52 1.87
CA LYS A 646 -10.83 -38.77 1.41
C LYS A 646 -11.62 -38.58 0.12
N ILE A 647 -12.29 -37.44 -0.07
CA ILE A 647 -13.01 -37.11 -1.31
C ILE A 647 -12.01 -36.89 -2.46
N LEU A 648 -10.93 -36.14 -2.23
CA LEU A 648 -9.87 -35.89 -3.21
C LEU A 648 -9.14 -37.17 -3.64
N LEU A 649 -9.01 -38.13 -2.73
CA LEU A 649 -8.46 -39.46 -2.98
C LEU A 649 -9.49 -40.47 -3.52
N SER A 650 -10.73 -40.05 -3.73
CA SER A 650 -11.81 -40.92 -4.20
C SER A 650 -11.97 -40.92 -5.71
N GLY A 651 -12.75 -41.89 -6.20
CA GLY A 651 -13.12 -42.01 -7.60
C GLY A 651 -12.08 -42.72 -8.46
N PRO A 652 -12.39 -42.95 -9.75
CA PRO A 652 -11.52 -43.67 -10.68
C PRO A 652 -10.24 -42.89 -11.05
N TRP A 653 -10.24 -41.56 -10.92
CA TRP A 653 -9.10 -40.69 -11.22
C TRP A 653 -8.91 -39.65 -10.11
N PRO A 654 -8.40 -40.05 -8.94
CA PRO A 654 -8.24 -39.16 -7.79
C PRO A 654 -7.20 -38.07 -8.03
N SER A 655 -7.21 -37.04 -7.19
CA SER A 655 -6.17 -36.02 -7.19
C SER A 655 -4.79 -36.65 -6.94
N ARG A 656 -3.80 -36.19 -7.70
CA ARG A 656 -2.39 -36.58 -7.55
C ARG A 656 -1.66 -35.73 -6.52
N CYS A 657 -2.21 -34.59 -6.13
CA CYS A 657 -1.58 -33.62 -5.22
C CYS A 657 -2.53 -33.18 -4.08
N PRO A 658 -3.17 -34.10 -3.33
CA PRO A 658 -4.19 -33.75 -2.34
C PRO A 658 -3.68 -32.79 -1.25
N ARG A 659 -2.40 -32.90 -0.85
CA ARG A 659 -1.80 -31.98 0.13
C ARG A 659 -1.78 -30.53 -0.36
N GLU A 660 -1.43 -30.30 -1.62
CA GLU A 660 -1.45 -28.96 -2.23
C GLU A 660 -2.88 -28.46 -2.38
N ASN A 661 -3.81 -29.33 -2.78
CA ASN A 661 -5.24 -28.96 -2.84
C ASN A 661 -5.77 -28.51 -1.47
N LEU A 662 -5.47 -29.26 -0.41
CA LEU A 662 -5.92 -28.92 0.94
C LEU A 662 -5.28 -27.60 1.43
N ALA A 663 -3.98 -27.41 1.20
CA ALA A 663 -3.27 -26.19 1.61
C ALA A 663 -3.84 -24.93 0.91
N ASP A 664 -4.10 -25.00 -0.39
CA ASP A 664 -4.70 -23.87 -1.12
C ASP A 664 -6.16 -23.63 -0.69
N ILE A 665 -6.92 -24.67 -0.37
CA ILE A 665 -8.29 -24.52 0.18
C ILE A 665 -8.22 -23.88 1.58
N GLU A 666 -7.27 -24.27 2.44
CA GLU A 666 -7.03 -23.62 3.72
C GLU A 666 -6.67 -22.14 3.55
N ALA A 667 -5.82 -21.80 2.57
CA ALA A 667 -5.50 -20.42 2.21
C ALA A 667 -6.75 -19.63 1.78
N GLN A 668 -7.62 -20.23 0.96
CA GLN A 668 -8.92 -19.65 0.59
C GLN A 668 -9.84 -19.42 1.80
N VAL A 669 -9.88 -20.36 2.75
CA VAL A 669 -10.62 -20.18 4.02
C VAL A 669 -10.04 -19.00 4.81
N ALA A 670 -8.71 -18.92 4.94
CA ALA A 670 -8.04 -17.85 5.65
C ALA A 670 -8.32 -16.48 5.02
N ALA A 671 -8.25 -16.38 3.69
CA ALA A 671 -8.59 -15.17 2.94
C ALA A 671 -10.05 -14.74 3.17
N ASN A 672 -11.00 -15.66 3.08
CA ASN A 672 -12.42 -15.37 3.31
C ASN A 672 -12.69 -14.90 4.74
N ARG A 673 -12.03 -15.50 5.74
CA ARG A 673 -12.11 -15.08 7.14
C ARG A 673 -11.48 -13.70 7.37
N ALA A 674 -10.38 -13.39 6.71
CA ALA A 674 -9.78 -12.06 6.76
C ALA A 674 -10.78 -11.00 6.27
N GLY A 675 -11.43 -11.24 5.13
CA GLY A 675 -12.49 -10.36 4.61
C GLY A 675 -13.68 -10.23 5.56
N ALA A 676 -14.13 -11.34 6.14
CA ALA A 676 -15.23 -11.36 7.10
C ALA A 676 -14.92 -10.50 8.33
N ARG A 677 -13.72 -10.66 8.92
CA ARG A 677 -13.28 -9.86 10.07
C ARG A 677 -13.24 -8.37 9.74
N ARG A 678 -12.76 -7.98 8.55
CA ARG A 678 -12.70 -6.57 8.14
C ARG A 678 -14.10 -5.97 7.96
N LEU A 679 -15.05 -6.74 7.44
CA LEU A 679 -16.46 -6.31 7.36
C LEU A 679 -17.11 -6.18 8.73
N GLU A 680 -16.83 -7.11 9.65
CA GLU A 680 -17.28 -7.01 11.04
C GLU A 680 -16.70 -5.78 11.75
N GLU A 681 -15.41 -5.49 11.55
CA GLU A 681 -14.76 -4.27 12.05
C GLU A 681 -15.40 -3.00 11.44
N LEU A 682 -15.76 -3.02 10.16
CA LEU A 682 -16.48 -1.93 9.51
C LEU A 682 -17.90 -1.75 10.09
N ILE A 683 -18.61 -2.85 10.35
CA ILE A 683 -19.91 -2.86 11.02
C ILE A 683 -19.81 -2.29 12.44
N ALA A 684 -18.78 -2.67 13.19
CA ALA A 684 -18.53 -2.12 14.52
C ALA A 684 -18.25 -0.61 14.48
N ALA A 685 -17.59 -0.12 13.42
CA ALA A 685 -17.21 1.28 13.28
C ALA A 685 -18.30 2.20 12.69
N ARG A 686 -19.13 1.70 11.77
CA ARG A 686 -20.12 2.48 10.99
C ARG A 686 -21.58 2.08 11.23
N GLY A 687 -21.81 1.03 12.03
CA GLY A 687 -23.13 0.50 12.35
C GLY A 687 -23.63 -0.51 11.32
N ARG A 688 -24.25 -1.59 11.83
CA ARG A 688 -24.77 -2.72 11.03
C ARG A 688 -25.74 -2.28 9.94
N ALA A 689 -26.77 -1.50 10.28
CA ALA A 689 -27.79 -1.07 9.33
C ALA A 689 -27.17 -0.28 8.16
N THR A 690 -26.26 0.64 8.47
CA THR A 690 -25.54 1.45 7.48
C THR A 690 -24.78 0.57 6.50
N VAL A 691 -23.91 -0.31 7.01
CA VAL A 691 -23.05 -1.15 6.15
C VAL A 691 -23.88 -2.03 5.24
N LEU A 692 -24.87 -2.74 5.78
CA LEU A 692 -25.69 -3.67 5.01
C LEU A 692 -26.60 -2.95 4.02
N GLY A 693 -27.10 -1.76 4.36
CA GLY A 693 -27.88 -0.96 3.43
C GLY A 693 -27.06 -0.46 2.24
N TYR A 694 -25.83 0.03 2.47
CA TYR A 694 -24.93 0.41 1.38
C TYR A 694 -24.45 -0.79 0.55
N MET A 695 -24.32 -1.99 1.12
CA MET A 695 -24.13 -3.21 0.30
C MET A 695 -25.28 -3.39 -0.70
N GLY A 696 -26.52 -3.19 -0.25
CA GLY A 696 -27.72 -3.30 -1.10
C GLY A 696 -27.84 -2.20 -2.15
N HIS A 697 -27.35 -0.98 -1.89
CA HIS A 697 -27.34 0.11 -2.87
C HIS A 697 -26.27 -0.02 -3.96
N ILE A 698 -25.23 -0.81 -3.73
CA ILE A 698 -24.15 -1.05 -4.71
C ILE A 698 -24.55 -2.15 -5.72
N GLN A 699 -25.46 -3.06 -5.35
CA GLN A 699 -26.12 -3.98 -6.30
C GLN A 699 -27.01 -3.21 -7.28
#